data_AF-A0A3E2HE52-F1
#
_entry.id   AF-A0A3E2HE52-F1
#
_cell.length_a   1.000
_cell.length_b   1.000
_cell.length_c   1.000
_cell.angle_alpha   90.00
_cell.angle_beta   90.00
_cell.angle_gamma   90.00
#
_symmetry.space_group_name_H-M   'P 1'
#
loop_
_entity.id
_entity.type
_entity.pdbx_description
1 polymer ?
#
loop_
_entity_poly.entity_id
_entity_poly.type
_entity_poly.pdbx_seq_one_letter_code
_entity_poly.pdbx_strand_id
1 'polypeptide(L)'
;MTEPYRITASEALALMKNGNLSVEDYAKSLLGRIKDRDSVVKAWAYLDPDSILAEAKKLDQIPPANRGPLHGIPIGVKDVILTKDMPTAYNSAIYKDEPPFLLDAAPIITLRAAGALIFGKTTTTEFASTTEGGPCTNPHAPGRTPGGSSSGSGAAVGDFQVPISLGTQTGGSTIRPGSFNGIYAFKPTWGAISREGLAQYSMTCDTLGLFARSVKDLELLSKVFQLQDDAPIPTTPFSVKGAKIAFCKTHIWPKAGPGTQAAFSKARELLISQGANVEELELPEDFSKITPWHEQVCSGEGRTSFLGNYLLAKEKLHDSIQGHIENKTKLSRKAQLDAYDGCARLRPVWDSIASQYDAIITPSAIDEAPTGIETTGSPIFCSMWTILQVPVLNIPGFAGENDLPIGLSLVAPRYHDLHVIHAGKSIVKIHILKMSTNTITKTEVEDPEYVYFFYDGAWGAKREVLHGRRAKKTFNEIPIIDISAIYSDNIDERMRVAKDIATACENVGFFYIKNHGIPQELVDATVESNKRYFDQPTEVKMQEHIYLSRTLRGYEPLHGAQLDGSKPKGDRKESFLYNYEPEQDPIPPTLTDEQRALLSHNLWPKDNPKFKQECFAYDKAMLGLARKMMQSFAIGLGVDEHHFDHKITAPNTSVKKIHYPPQNPSSTDETGIGAHTDFVCFTILYQDDVGGLDVLNANAEWIPAPAIPGTFVVNIGDFLMRASNDKFLSTVHRVKNISGKERYSMPFFFSFNMDAYVEVYRQFEKCFKRGMKSAKLISEQIFAAGNEYCSLSANITRRSQRRRRRDNRLYTYWLLQKCHINILLSLVYEKMTSKTPTPNGIASTLDAPNADPLQGTKYDFPRDHVGYGRKSHNPQWPNDARIAVSFVINYEEGAERTLLNGDFQSENRLWEQPDVPARIGERAVNVESDYDYGSRVGVWRLLELFEAHGFPVTMYAVGQALEKNPEVAEASLKGGHEIASHAYRWVDYHGMSPEMEKEYIERQLASLKKTTGQYPVGWYYGRLSPYSKGLVHEVFAEKGLPLLYEADTYADDMPYWVDVPAEKDSSDPKGMLMIPYTYDCNDLKFCSPTGWGSMGAFEEYLKSAFNVLYAEGLRGKPKMMTIGLHCRISGKPGRFTAVQNFVEYIAKKGGVWVTTRANIASHFREKFPYKKGCLA
;
A
#
# COMPACT_ATOMS: atom_id res chain seq x y z
N MET A 1 -35.45 5.85 -21.79
CA MET A 1 -34.13 5.76 -21.13
C MET A 1 -33.12 6.41 -22.04
N THR A 2 -32.12 7.11 -21.51
CA THR A 2 -31.01 7.64 -22.31
C THR A 2 -30.19 6.48 -22.88
N GLU A 3 -29.87 6.52 -24.17
CA GLU A 3 -29.04 5.48 -24.82
C GLU A 3 -27.67 5.33 -24.12
N PRO A 4 -27.18 4.11 -23.84
CA PRO A 4 -25.96 3.92 -23.07
C PRO A 4 -24.74 4.68 -23.63
N TYR A 5 -24.50 4.68 -24.96
CA TYR A 5 -23.36 5.40 -25.56
C TYR A 5 -23.29 6.90 -25.20
N ARG A 6 -24.41 7.52 -24.78
CA ARG A 6 -24.48 8.94 -24.40
C ARG A 6 -24.02 9.24 -22.96
N ILE A 7 -24.04 8.27 -22.06
CA ILE A 7 -23.73 8.51 -20.63
C ILE A 7 -22.22 8.50 -20.40
N THR A 8 -21.70 9.40 -19.57
CA THR A 8 -20.27 9.56 -19.22
C THR A 8 -19.64 8.29 -18.64
N ALA A 9 -18.30 8.23 -18.59
CA ALA A 9 -17.63 7.06 -18.00
C ALA A 9 -17.98 6.89 -16.51
N SER A 10 -18.10 7.99 -15.78
CA SER A 10 -18.47 7.99 -14.36
C SER A 10 -19.91 7.50 -14.14
N GLU A 11 -20.85 7.88 -15.00
CA GLU A 11 -22.23 7.37 -14.98
C GLU A 11 -22.29 5.89 -15.37
N ALA A 12 -21.62 5.50 -16.45
CA ALA A 12 -21.53 4.10 -16.88
C ALA A 12 -20.91 3.22 -15.77
N LEU A 13 -19.83 3.69 -15.13
CA LEU A 13 -19.19 2.99 -14.02
C LEU A 13 -20.14 2.80 -12.84
N ALA A 14 -20.96 3.82 -12.52
CA ALA A 14 -21.95 3.72 -11.46
C ALA A 14 -23.04 2.68 -11.80
N LEU A 15 -23.54 2.69 -13.05
CA LEU A 15 -24.51 1.69 -13.50
C LEU A 15 -23.92 0.27 -13.55
N MET A 16 -22.67 0.12 -13.99
CA MET A 16 -21.94 -1.16 -14.00
C MET A 16 -21.69 -1.69 -12.59
N LYS A 17 -21.36 -0.81 -11.63
CA LYS A 17 -21.19 -1.18 -10.22
C LYS A 17 -22.49 -1.65 -9.59
N ASN A 18 -23.62 -1.06 -9.96
CA ASN A 18 -24.94 -1.41 -9.45
C ASN A 18 -25.64 -2.51 -10.28
N GLY A 19 -24.97 -3.07 -11.29
CA GLY A 19 -25.50 -4.14 -12.14
C GLY A 19 -26.59 -3.73 -13.13
N ASN A 20 -26.83 -2.42 -13.31
CA ASN A 20 -27.86 -1.87 -14.19
C ASN A 20 -27.38 -1.71 -15.65
N LEU A 21 -26.09 -1.90 -15.92
CA LEU A 21 -25.48 -1.89 -17.24
C LEU A 21 -24.33 -2.90 -17.26
N SER A 22 -24.32 -3.85 -18.20
CA SER A 22 -23.17 -4.75 -18.38
C SER A 22 -22.07 -4.10 -19.21
N VAL A 23 -20.83 -4.60 -19.10
CA VAL A 23 -19.72 -4.14 -19.93
C VAL A 23 -20.00 -4.46 -21.39
N GLU A 24 -20.55 -5.64 -21.68
CA GLU A 24 -20.94 -6.06 -23.02
C GLU A 24 -22.02 -5.15 -23.62
N ASP A 25 -23.08 -4.80 -22.88
CA ASP A 25 -24.16 -3.95 -23.40
C ASP A 25 -23.68 -2.52 -23.66
N TYR A 26 -22.79 -1.99 -22.81
CA TYR A 26 -22.19 -0.69 -23.07
C TYR A 26 -21.28 -0.71 -24.30
N ALA A 27 -20.44 -1.75 -24.44
CA ALA A 27 -19.60 -1.94 -25.61
C ALA A 27 -20.41 -2.08 -26.89
N LYS A 28 -21.52 -2.84 -26.89
CA LYS A 28 -22.46 -2.96 -28.02
C LYS A 28 -23.07 -1.61 -28.40
N SER A 29 -23.48 -0.82 -27.41
CA SER A 29 -24.07 0.51 -27.64
C SER A 29 -23.06 1.45 -28.32
N LEU A 30 -21.80 1.44 -27.87
CA LEU A 30 -20.72 2.22 -28.48
C LEU A 30 -20.35 1.73 -29.88
N LEU A 31 -20.25 0.40 -30.09
CA LEU A 31 -20.03 -0.17 -31.42
C LEU A 31 -21.17 0.17 -32.39
N GLY A 32 -22.41 0.22 -31.91
CA GLY A 32 -23.57 0.72 -32.68
C GLY A 32 -23.37 2.17 -33.11
N ARG A 33 -22.98 3.05 -32.17
CA ARG A 33 -22.67 4.46 -32.48
C ARG A 33 -21.54 4.60 -33.51
N ILE A 34 -20.49 3.80 -33.38
CA ILE A 34 -19.36 3.78 -34.34
C ILE A 34 -19.83 3.33 -35.72
N LYS A 35 -20.61 2.25 -35.80
CA LYS A 35 -21.17 1.76 -37.07
C LYS A 35 -21.97 2.85 -37.79
N ASP A 36 -22.75 3.64 -37.05
CA ASP A 36 -23.61 4.68 -37.61
C ASP A 36 -22.85 5.93 -38.08
N ARG A 37 -21.67 6.21 -37.50
CA ARG A 37 -21.03 7.53 -37.63
C ARG A 37 -19.60 7.52 -38.14
N ASP A 38 -18.87 6.44 -37.93
CA ASP A 38 -17.43 6.44 -38.17
C ASP A 38 -17.05 6.39 -39.65
N SER A 39 -17.98 6.01 -40.53
CA SER A 39 -17.82 6.22 -41.98
C SER A 39 -17.62 7.69 -42.35
N VAL A 40 -18.12 8.61 -41.52
CA VAL A 40 -17.95 10.06 -41.62
C VAL A 40 -16.81 10.54 -40.74
N VAL A 41 -16.82 10.19 -39.45
CA VAL A 41 -15.87 10.72 -38.46
C VAL A 41 -14.46 10.15 -38.64
N LYS A 42 -14.35 8.85 -38.97
CA LYS A 42 -13.09 8.12 -39.22
C LYS A 42 -12.08 8.27 -38.08
N ALA A 43 -12.56 8.07 -36.85
CA ALA A 43 -11.80 8.25 -35.63
C ALA A 43 -10.86 7.06 -35.31
N TRP A 44 -11.08 5.88 -35.89
CA TRP A 44 -10.36 4.65 -35.55
C TRP A 44 -9.35 4.25 -36.64
N ALA A 45 -8.10 4.03 -36.24
CA ALA A 45 -7.04 3.42 -37.06
C ALA A 45 -7.10 1.89 -37.02
N TYR A 46 -7.51 1.33 -35.89
CA TYR A 46 -7.75 -0.10 -35.71
C TYR A 46 -8.91 -0.31 -34.77
N LEU A 47 -9.84 -1.17 -35.16
CA LEU A 47 -10.99 -1.57 -34.37
C LEU A 47 -11.36 -3.02 -34.70
N ASP A 48 -11.50 -3.86 -33.68
CA ASP A 48 -11.95 -5.24 -33.82
C ASP A 48 -13.18 -5.46 -32.92
N PRO A 49 -14.40 -5.32 -33.46
CA PRO A 49 -15.64 -5.48 -32.70
C PRO A 49 -15.75 -6.82 -31.99
N ASP A 50 -15.28 -7.91 -32.60
CA ASP A 50 -15.40 -9.26 -32.04
C ASP A 50 -14.47 -9.43 -30.83
N SER A 51 -13.22 -8.97 -30.95
CA SER A 51 -12.27 -8.97 -29.83
C SER A 51 -12.73 -8.06 -28.68
N ILE A 52 -13.29 -6.89 -28.99
CA ILE A 52 -13.85 -5.97 -27.99
C ILE A 52 -14.99 -6.65 -27.21
N LEU A 53 -15.94 -7.27 -27.91
CA LEU A 53 -17.07 -7.95 -27.28
C LEU A 53 -16.62 -9.18 -26.50
N ALA A 54 -15.64 -9.92 -26.99
CA ALA A 54 -15.05 -11.05 -26.27
C ALA A 54 -14.39 -10.59 -24.96
N GLU A 55 -13.65 -9.48 -24.99
CA GLU A 55 -13.02 -8.92 -23.78
C GLU A 55 -14.05 -8.31 -22.83
N ALA A 56 -15.06 -7.60 -23.34
CA ALA A 56 -16.18 -7.10 -22.54
C ALA A 56 -16.88 -8.24 -21.78
N LYS A 57 -17.15 -9.37 -22.44
CA LYS A 57 -17.70 -10.58 -21.80
C LYS A 57 -16.79 -11.15 -20.73
N LYS A 58 -15.47 -11.15 -20.93
CA LYS A 58 -14.51 -11.59 -19.90
C LYS A 58 -14.52 -10.64 -18.70
N LEU A 59 -14.59 -9.33 -18.94
CA LEU A 59 -14.71 -8.33 -17.88
C LEU A 59 -16.02 -8.52 -17.10
N ASP A 60 -17.15 -8.78 -17.76
CA ASP A 60 -18.42 -9.08 -17.08
C ASP A 60 -18.33 -10.32 -16.17
N GLN A 61 -17.50 -11.31 -16.52
CA GLN A 61 -17.25 -12.50 -15.70
C GLN A 61 -16.38 -12.23 -14.46
N ILE A 62 -15.71 -11.07 -14.38
CA ILE A 62 -14.91 -10.70 -13.21
C ILE A 62 -15.87 -10.39 -12.04
N PRO A 63 -15.77 -11.11 -10.90
CA PRO A 63 -16.61 -10.86 -9.74
C PRO A 63 -16.48 -9.41 -9.24
N PRO A 64 -17.56 -8.77 -8.75
CA PRO A 64 -17.53 -7.38 -8.30
C PRO A 64 -16.40 -7.01 -7.34
N ALA A 65 -16.00 -7.93 -6.46
CA ALA A 65 -14.89 -7.73 -5.51
C ALA A 65 -13.51 -7.60 -6.18
N ASN A 66 -13.35 -8.13 -7.40
CA ASN A 66 -12.10 -8.10 -8.17
C ASN A 66 -12.12 -7.04 -9.28
N ARG A 67 -13.18 -6.23 -9.36
CA ARG A 67 -13.33 -5.18 -10.36
C ARG A 67 -12.51 -3.95 -9.93
N GLY A 68 -11.58 -3.53 -10.78
CA GLY A 68 -10.79 -2.33 -10.55
C GLY A 68 -11.60 -1.02 -10.69
N PRO A 69 -11.00 0.14 -10.37
CA PRO A 69 -11.68 1.44 -10.36
C PRO A 69 -12.20 1.91 -11.72
N LEU A 70 -11.72 1.35 -12.83
CA LEU A 70 -12.19 1.61 -14.20
C LEU A 70 -12.88 0.40 -14.84
N HIS A 71 -13.36 -0.55 -14.03
CA HIS A 71 -13.85 -1.82 -14.54
C HIS A 71 -14.85 -1.65 -15.69
N GLY A 72 -14.51 -2.21 -16.86
CA GLY A 72 -15.36 -2.22 -18.04
C GLY A 72 -15.44 -0.90 -18.80
N ILE A 73 -14.78 0.17 -18.33
CA ILE A 73 -14.86 1.48 -18.99
C ILE A 73 -14.09 1.45 -20.31
N PRO A 74 -14.75 1.71 -21.45
CA PRO A 74 -14.12 1.76 -22.76
C PRO A 74 -13.18 2.95 -22.92
N ILE A 75 -11.95 2.70 -23.36
CA ILE A 75 -10.93 3.74 -23.59
C ILE A 75 -10.36 3.61 -25.01
N GLY A 76 -10.49 4.68 -25.80
CA GLY A 76 -9.82 4.81 -27.09
C GLY A 76 -8.35 5.18 -26.90
N VAL A 77 -7.44 4.58 -27.66
CA VAL A 77 -5.99 4.75 -27.47
C VAL A 77 -5.36 5.30 -28.73
N LYS A 78 -4.75 6.50 -28.67
CA LYS A 78 -4.05 7.08 -29.83
C LYS A 78 -3.02 6.12 -30.41
N ASP A 79 -2.98 6.01 -31.74
CA ASP A 79 -2.11 5.06 -32.45
C ASP A 79 -0.61 5.42 -32.48
N VAL A 80 -0.12 6.03 -31.40
CA VAL A 80 1.30 6.20 -31.07
C VAL A 80 1.62 5.64 -29.68
N ILE A 81 0.66 4.95 -29.06
CA ILE A 81 0.77 4.35 -27.73
C ILE A 81 0.74 2.83 -27.91
N LEU A 82 1.75 2.14 -27.38
CA LEU A 82 1.89 0.69 -27.51
C LEU A 82 0.77 -0.06 -26.80
N THR A 83 0.28 -1.11 -27.47
CA THR A 83 -0.72 -2.07 -26.99
C THR A 83 -0.25 -3.46 -27.35
N LYS A 84 -0.36 -4.42 -26.43
CA LYS A 84 0.17 -5.77 -26.68
C LYS A 84 -0.67 -6.64 -27.62
N ASP A 85 -1.91 -6.23 -27.85
CA ASP A 85 -2.98 -7.01 -28.48
C ASP A 85 -3.59 -6.30 -29.71
N MET A 86 -3.13 -5.10 -30.04
CA MET A 86 -3.54 -4.32 -31.20
C MET A 86 -2.30 -3.71 -31.85
N PRO A 87 -2.26 -3.58 -33.19
CA PRO A 87 -1.12 -2.97 -33.87
C PRO A 87 -0.93 -1.51 -33.44
N THR A 88 0.30 -1.00 -33.53
CA THR A 88 0.60 0.42 -33.40
C THR A 88 1.36 0.86 -34.64
N ALA A 89 0.66 1.52 -35.56
CA ALA A 89 1.21 1.84 -36.89
C ALA A 89 1.81 3.25 -36.97
N TYR A 90 1.64 4.08 -35.94
CA TYR A 90 2.15 5.45 -35.88
C TYR A 90 1.65 6.35 -37.03
N ASN A 91 0.60 5.92 -37.75
CA ASN A 91 0.19 6.47 -39.04
C ASN A 91 1.36 6.61 -40.04
N SER A 92 2.32 5.67 -40.03
CA SER A 92 3.48 5.66 -40.92
C SER A 92 3.46 4.45 -41.84
N ALA A 93 3.85 4.64 -43.10
CA ALA A 93 3.98 3.56 -44.07
C ALA A 93 5.06 2.52 -43.68
N ILE A 94 5.92 2.85 -42.72
CA ILE A 94 6.91 1.92 -42.16
C ILE A 94 6.24 0.78 -41.38
N TYR A 95 5.16 1.07 -40.65
CA TYR A 95 4.57 0.15 -39.65
C TYR A 95 3.14 -0.31 -39.99
N LYS A 96 2.63 0.04 -41.17
CA LYS A 96 1.23 -0.18 -41.57
C LYS A 96 0.75 -1.63 -41.41
N ASP A 97 1.62 -2.59 -41.73
CA ASP A 97 1.28 -4.03 -41.77
C ASP A 97 2.02 -4.83 -40.67
N GLU A 98 2.62 -4.15 -39.70
CA GLU A 98 3.34 -4.80 -38.60
C GLU A 98 2.37 -5.39 -37.56
N PRO A 99 2.68 -6.57 -36.99
CA PRO A 99 1.85 -7.16 -35.95
C PRO A 99 1.88 -6.34 -34.65
N PRO A 100 0.95 -6.59 -33.72
CA PRO A 100 1.00 -6.01 -32.38
C PRO A 100 2.35 -6.26 -31.69
N PHE A 101 2.81 -5.26 -30.94
CA PHE A 101 3.98 -5.41 -30.07
C PHE A 101 3.69 -6.39 -28.94
N LEU A 102 4.72 -6.98 -28.31
CA LEU A 102 4.52 -7.88 -27.16
C LEU A 102 4.37 -7.15 -25.81
N LEU A 103 4.22 -5.82 -25.84
CA LEU A 103 4.23 -4.94 -24.66
C LEU A 103 3.09 -3.92 -24.72
N ASP A 104 2.46 -3.69 -23.58
CA ASP A 104 1.59 -2.53 -23.36
C ASP A 104 2.46 -1.34 -22.94
N ALA A 105 2.12 -0.12 -23.35
CA ALA A 105 2.71 1.10 -22.79
C ALA A 105 2.38 1.20 -21.29
N ALA A 106 3.24 1.85 -20.50
CA ALA A 106 3.02 2.03 -19.06
C ALA A 106 1.62 2.55 -18.68
N PRO A 107 1.07 3.59 -19.34
CA PRO A 107 -0.30 4.03 -19.04
C PRO A 107 -1.37 2.97 -19.40
N ILE A 108 -1.15 2.14 -20.42
CA ILE A 108 -2.07 1.06 -20.77
C ILE A 108 -2.03 -0.05 -19.73
N ILE A 109 -0.85 -0.39 -19.20
CA ILE A 109 -0.71 -1.32 -18.08
C ILE A 109 -1.53 -0.84 -16.88
N THR A 110 -1.40 0.43 -16.51
CA THR A 110 -2.16 1.04 -15.40
C THR A 110 -3.68 0.94 -15.64
N LEU A 111 -4.14 1.28 -16.84
CA LEU A 111 -5.57 1.24 -17.17
C LEU A 111 -6.14 -0.19 -17.18
N ARG A 112 -5.40 -1.15 -17.75
CA ARG A 112 -5.80 -2.57 -17.72
C ARG A 112 -5.81 -3.12 -16.30
N ALA A 113 -4.82 -2.77 -15.47
CA ALA A 113 -4.80 -3.13 -14.05
C ALA A 113 -5.97 -2.51 -13.28
N ALA A 114 -6.41 -1.31 -13.68
CA ALA A 114 -7.62 -0.68 -13.17
C ALA A 114 -8.93 -1.29 -13.73
N GLY A 115 -8.85 -2.28 -14.62
CA GLY A 115 -9.99 -3.00 -15.18
C GLY A 115 -10.62 -2.36 -16.42
N ALA A 116 -9.98 -1.37 -17.05
CA ALA A 116 -10.52 -0.71 -18.23
C ALA A 116 -10.59 -1.65 -19.45
N LEU A 117 -11.58 -1.40 -20.32
CA LEU A 117 -11.69 -2.05 -21.63
C LEU A 117 -10.94 -1.20 -22.66
N ILE A 118 -9.75 -1.62 -23.05
CA ILE A 118 -9.01 -0.97 -24.14
C ILE A 118 -9.76 -1.23 -25.44
N PHE A 119 -10.32 -0.18 -26.04
CA PHE A 119 -11.40 -0.32 -27.02
C PHE A 119 -10.91 -0.36 -28.47
N GLY A 120 -9.78 0.28 -28.77
CA GLY A 120 -9.26 0.35 -30.13
C GLY A 120 -8.20 1.43 -30.27
N LYS A 121 -7.60 1.50 -31.46
CA LYS A 121 -6.57 2.49 -31.78
C LYS A 121 -7.18 3.66 -32.53
N THR A 122 -7.03 4.86 -32.02
CA THR A 122 -7.58 6.07 -32.64
C THR A 122 -6.57 6.73 -33.58
N THR A 123 -7.08 7.36 -34.64
CA THR A 123 -6.27 7.97 -35.69
C THR A 123 -5.36 9.08 -35.16
N THR A 124 -4.18 9.16 -35.75
CA THR A 124 -3.12 10.12 -35.41
C THR A 124 -2.40 10.59 -36.67
N THR A 125 -1.66 11.70 -36.58
CA THR A 125 -0.72 12.10 -37.63
C THR A 125 0.60 11.34 -37.48
N GLU A 126 1.43 11.31 -38.51
CA GLU A 126 2.64 10.48 -38.54
C GLU A 126 3.56 10.74 -37.32
N PHE A 127 3.79 9.71 -36.50
CA PHE A 127 4.50 9.74 -35.21
C PHE A 127 4.05 10.85 -34.25
N ALA A 128 2.81 11.33 -34.38
CA ALA A 128 2.29 12.49 -33.67
C ALA A 128 3.10 13.79 -33.88
N SER A 129 3.92 13.86 -34.93
CA SER A 129 4.95 14.89 -35.15
C SER A 129 4.61 15.88 -36.28
N THR A 130 3.68 15.52 -37.17
CA THR A 130 3.28 16.34 -38.31
C THR A 130 1.96 17.07 -38.07
N THR A 131 1.74 18.17 -38.80
CA THR A 131 0.47 18.89 -38.84
C THR A 131 -0.40 18.50 -40.03
N GLU A 132 0.11 17.68 -40.95
CA GLU A 132 -0.65 17.08 -42.04
C GLU A 132 -1.78 16.25 -41.45
N GLY A 133 -3.00 16.56 -41.86
CA GLY A 133 -4.17 15.86 -41.36
C GLY A 133 -4.30 14.46 -41.93
N GLY A 134 -5.28 13.73 -41.41
CA GLY A 134 -5.61 12.38 -41.86
C GLY A 134 -7.07 12.29 -42.29
N PRO A 135 -7.59 11.07 -42.50
CA PRO A 135 -8.98 10.88 -42.91
C PRO A 135 -10.01 11.30 -41.85
N CYS A 136 -9.59 11.51 -40.60
CA CYS A 136 -10.45 11.87 -39.48
C CYS A 136 -11.05 13.27 -39.64
N THR A 137 -12.35 13.40 -39.36
CA THR A 137 -13.12 14.64 -39.52
C THR A 137 -13.71 15.11 -38.19
N ASN A 138 -14.07 16.40 -38.12
CA ASN A 138 -14.74 16.96 -36.95
C ASN A 138 -16.19 16.42 -36.85
N PRO A 139 -16.63 15.91 -35.68
CA PRO A 139 -17.95 15.31 -35.53
C PRO A 139 -19.11 16.30 -35.65
N HIS A 140 -18.85 17.60 -35.41
CA HIS A 140 -19.82 18.69 -35.55
C HIS A 140 -19.88 19.21 -36.99
N ALA A 141 -18.81 19.05 -37.78
CA ALA A 141 -18.75 19.47 -39.18
C ALA A 141 -17.76 18.60 -39.99
N PRO A 142 -18.23 17.58 -40.73
CA PRO A 142 -17.37 16.62 -41.45
C PRO A 142 -16.40 17.24 -42.49
N GLY A 143 -16.66 18.45 -42.97
CA GLY A 143 -15.77 19.18 -43.87
C GLY A 143 -14.62 19.91 -43.16
N ARG A 144 -14.44 19.72 -41.86
CA ARG A 144 -13.49 20.45 -41.02
C ARG A 144 -12.61 19.50 -40.22
N THR A 145 -11.42 19.98 -39.86
CA THR A 145 -10.45 19.20 -39.10
C THR A 145 -10.91 18.97 -37.65
N PRO A 146 -10.74 17.76 -37.09
CA PRO A 146 -10.93 17.52 -35.66
C PRO A 146 -9.75 18.05 -34.83
N GLY A 147 -8.74 18.62 -35.48
CA GLY A 147 -7.47 18.97 -34.85
C GLY A 147 -6.53 17.77 -34.79
N GLY A 148 -5.36 17.95 -34.21
CA GLY A 148 -4.39 16.86 -34.07
C GLY A 148 -3.16 17.24 -33.26
N SER A 149 -2.21 16.34 -33.06
CA SER A 149 -2.09 15.02 -33.67
C SER A 149 -2.96 13.90 -33.05
N SER A 150 -3.70 14.15 -31.96
CA SER A 150 -4.64 13.17 -31.37
C SER A 150 -6.03 13.27 -32.00
N SER A 151 -6.08 13.25 -33.34
CA SER A 151 -7.28 13.54 -34.14
C SER A 151 -8.45 12.62 -33.80
N GLY A 152 -8.24 11.31 -33.90
CA GLY A 152 -9.28 10.32 -33.60
C GLY A 152 -9.68 10.29 -32.13
N SER A 153 -8.73 10.50 -31.21
CA SER A 153 -9.02 10.53 -29.77
C SER A 153 -10.03 11.62 -29.41
N GLY A 154 -9.82 12.84 -29.93
CA GLY A 154 -10.74 13.95 -29.71
C GLY A 154 -12.09 13.75 -30.41
N ALA A 155 -12.07 13.33 -31.67
CA ALA A 155 -13.27 13.12 -32.46
C ALA A 155 -14.15 11.99 -31.92
N ALA A 156 -13.57 10.85 -31.49
CA ALA A 156 -14.32 9.72 -30.94
C ALA A 156 -15.07 10.08 -29.66
N VAL A 157 -14.45 10.88 -28.78
CA VAL A 157 -15.11 11.35 -27.54
C VAL A 157 -16.19 12.38 -27.87
N GLY A 158 -15.90 13.33 -28.77
CA GLY A 158 -16.86 14.35 -29.22
C GLY A 158 -18.07 13.79 -29.96
N ASP A 159 -17.92 12.66 -30.66
CA ASP A 159 -19.00 11.97 -31.37
C ASP A 159 -19.73 10.91 -30.53
N PHE A 160 -19.40 10.78 -29.24
CA PHE A 160 -19.95 9.79 -28.32
C PHE A 160 -19.63 8.32 -28.69
N GLN A 161 -18.59 8.07 -29.47
CA GLN A 161 -18.12 6.74 -29.85
C GLN A 161 -17.35 6.04 -28.73
N VAL A 162 -16.74 6.81 -27.83
CA VAL A 162 -16.09 6.32 -26.60
C VAL A 162 -16.21 7.40 -25.50
N PRO A 163 -16.39 7.06 -24.22
CA PRO A 163 -16.54 8.08 -23.18
C PRO A 163 -15.23 8.78 -22.81
N ILE A 164 -14.10 8.09 -22.95
CA ILE A 164 -12.75 8.56 -22.63
C ILE A 164 -11.78 8.11 -23.71
N SER A 165 -10.76 8.91 -24.00
CA SER A 165 -9.62 8.47 -24.82
C SER A 165 -8.29 9.05 -24.34
N LEU A 166 -7.21 8.36 -24.71
CA LEU A 166 -5.84 8.82 -24.51
C LEU A 166 -5.34 9.55 -25.76
N GLY A 167 -4.52 10.57 -25.53
CA GLY A 167 -3.76 11.28 -26.54
C GLY A 167 -2.33 11.51 -26.11
N THR A 168 -1.61 12.30 -26.90
CA THR A 168 -0.29 12.83 -26.52
C THR A 168 -0.20 14.28 -26.95
N GLN A 169 0.57 15.10 -26.24
CA GLN A 169 0.83 16.49 -26.57
C GLN A 169 2.33 16.82 -26.52
N THR A 170 2.84 17.25 -27.67
CA THR A 170 4.19 17.82 -27.86
C THR A 170 4.14 19.32 -28.11
N GLY A 171 3.11 19.79 -28.84
CA GLY A 171 2.80 21.21 -29.03
C GLY A 171 1.44 21.57 -28.47
N GLY A 172 0.37 21.04 -29.09
CA GLY A 172 -1.01 21.30 -28.69
C GLY A 172 -1.96 20.14 -28.96
N SER A 173 -1.42 18.93 -29.07
CA SER A 173 -2.11 17.77 -29.62
C SER A 173 -3.14 17.11 -28.68
N THR A 174 -3.36 17.68 -27.50
CA THR A 174 -4.45 17.31 -26.58
C THR A 174 -5.45 18.46 -26.48
N ILE A 175 -4.99 19.66 -26.15
CA ILE A 175 -5.86 20.82 -25.88
C ILE A 175 -6.59 21.32 -27.13
N ARG A 176 -5.92 21.43 -28.27
CA ARG A 176 -6.53 21.91 -29.53
C ARG A 176 -7.64 20.98 -30.04
N PRO A 177 -7.42 19.65 -30.16
CA PRO A 177 -8.52 18.72 -30.42
C PRO A 177 -9.64 18.80 -29.37
N GLY A 178 -9.32 19.04 -28.09
CA GLY A 178 -10.33 19.23 -27.05
C GLY A 178 -11.28 20.38 -27.36
N SER A 179 -10.70 21.52 -27.74
CA SER A 179 -11.44 22.71 -28.19
C SER A 179 -12.29 22.40 -29.42
N PHE A 180 -11.69 21.93 -30.51
CA PHE A 180 -12.38 21.74 -31.79
C PHE A 180 -13.52 20.73 -31.74
N ASN A 181 -13.41 19.70 -30.89
CA ASN A 181 -14.43 18.67 -30.75
C ASN A 181 -15.43 18.96 -29.61
N GLY A 182 -15.28 20.08 -28.89
CA GLY A 182 -16.22 20.50 -27.84
C GLY A 182 -16.23 19.62 -26.61
N ILE A 183 -15.06 19.14 -26.18
CA ILE A 183 -14.91 18.20 -25.07
C ILE A 183 -13.87 18.65 -24.06
N TYR A 184 -13.86 18.03 -22.88
CA TYR A 184 -12.78 18.24 -21.93
C TYR A 184 -11.53 17.54 -22.41
N ALA A 185 -10.40 18.23 -22.29
CA ALA A 185 -9.09 17.67 -22.58
C ALA A 185 -8.10 18.14 -21.53
N PHE A 186 -7.31 17.23 -20.99
CA PHE A 186 -6.36 17.50 -19.92
C PHE A 186 -4.96 17.06 -20.34
N LYS A 187 -4.02 18.01 -20.27
CA LYS A 187 -2.59 17.75 -20.34
C LYS A 187 -2.03 17.89 -18.92
N PRO A 188 -1.69 16.79 -18.23
CA PRO A 188 -1.06 16.84 -16.91
C PRO A 188 0.30 17.54 -16.95
N THR A 189 0.87 17.81 -15.78
CA THR A 189 2.28 18.19 -15.61
C THR A 189 3.17 17.17 -16.34
N TRP A 190 4.19 17.66 -17.05
CA TRP A 190 5.12 16.77 -17.74
C TRP A 190 5.80 15.83 -16.74
N GLY A 191 5.80 14.52 -17.02
CA GLY A 191 6.37 13.50 -16.14
C GLY A 191 5.45 13.04 -15.00
N ALA A 192 4.27 13.63 -14.80
CA ALA A 192 3.32 13.18 -13.77
C ALA A 192 2.65 11.84 -14.11
N ILE A 193 2.61 11.47 -15.40
CA ILE A 193 2.22 10.12 -15.86
C ILE A 193 3.36 9.57 -16.73
N SER A 194 3.69 8.29 -16.54
CA SER A 194 4.74 7.62 -17.32
C SER A 194 4.46 7.69 -18.82
N ARG A 195 5.53 7.89 -19.59
CA ARG A 195 5.54 8.00 -21.05
C ARG A 195 6.18 6.79 -21.72
N GLU A 196 6.56 5.79 -20.95
CA GLU A 196 7.15 4.56 -21.47
C GLU A 196 6.14 3.86 -22.41
N GLY A 197 6.61 3.52 -23.61
CA GLY A 197 5.78 2.94 -24.67
C GLY A 197 4.94 3.94 -25.46
N LEU A 198 5.16 5.25 -25.33
CA LEU A 198 4.69 6.25 -26.29
C LEU A 198 5.73 6.43 -27.41
N ALA A 199 5.30 6.77 -28.61
CA ALA A 199 6.21 7.25 -29.65
C ALA A 199 6.97 8.47 -29.13
N GLN A 200 8.28 8.47 -29.32
CA GLN A 200 9.14 9.57 -28.91
C GLN A 200 9.31 10.52 -30.08
N TYR A 201 8.87 11.76 -29.92
CA TYR A 201 9.20 12.87 -30.80
C TYR A 201 10.16 13.81 -30.08
N SER A 202 9.70 14.39 -28.96
CA SER A 202 10.47 15.32 -28.13
C SER A 202 10.41 14.89 -26.68
N MET A 203 11.53 14.39 -26.16
CA MET A 203 11.70 14.01 -24.77
C MET A 203 11.31 15.12 -23.80
N THR A 204 11.58 16.38 -24.13
CA THR A 204 11.29 17.54 -23.27
C THR A 204 9.81 17.94 -23.24
N CYS A 205 9.06 17.62 -24.30
CA CYS A 205 7.68 18.11 -24.50
C CYS A 205 6.61 17.01 -24.39
N ASP A 206 6.89 15.81 -24.90
CA ASP A 206 5.89 14.76 -25.06
C ASP A 206 5.22 14.46 -23.72
N THR A 207 3.91 14.60 -23.65
CA THR A 207 3.12 14.40 -22.43
C THR A 207 1.88 13.57 -22.78
N LEU A 208 1.52 12.59 -21.95
CA LEU A 208 0.25 11.86 -22.12
C LEU A 208 -0.92 12.85 -21.97
N GLY A 209 -1.93 12.76 -22.84
CA GLY A 209 -3.14 13.57 -22.77
C GLY A 209 -4.38 12.72 -22.49
N LEU A 210 -5.37 13.32 -21.83
CA LEU A 210 -6.65 12.68 -21.51
C LEU A 210 -7.79 13.47 -22.15
N PHE A 211 -8.76 12.78 -22.74
CA PHE A 211 -9.99 13.36 -23.25
C PHE A 211 -11.20 12.73 -22.56
N ALA A 212 -12.20 13.54 -22.23
CA ALA A 212 -13.41 13.06 -21.61
C ALA A 212 -14.62 13.96 -21.88
N ARG A 213 -15.81 13.44 -21.59
CA ARG A 213 -17.08 14.18 -21.71
C ARG A 213 -17.45 14.98 -20.47
N SER A 214 -16.77 14.75 -19.35
CA SER A 214 -17.00 15.48 -18.10
C SER A 214 -15.71 15.68 -17.31
N VAL A 215 -15.70 16.68 -16.43
CA VAL A 215 -14.59 16.86 -15.46
C VAL A 215 -14.51 15.69 -14.47
N LYS A 216 -15.64 15.06 -14.13
CA LYS A 216 -15.69 13.91 -13.21
C LYS A 216 -14.95 12.70 -13.77
N ASP A 217 -15.00 12.50 -15.09
CA ASP A 217 -14.23 11.46 -15.78
C ASP A 217 -12.73 11.73 -15.74
N LEU A 218 -12.31 13.00 -15.83
CA LEU A 218 -10.92 13.38 -15.64
C LEU A 218 -10.46 13.19 -14.19
N GLU A 219 -11.29 13.55 -13.19
CA GLU A 219 -11.02 13.26 -11.77
C GLU A 219 -10.84 11.75 -11.52
N LEU A 220 -11.65 10.91 -12.18
CA LEU A 220 -11.55 9.45 -12.11
C LEU A 220 -10.20 8.95 -12.66
N LEU A 221 -9.77 9.45 -13.83
CA LEU A 221 -8.48 9.09 -14.41
C LEU A 221 -7.30 9.60 -13.57
N SER A 222 -7.37 10.82 -13.04
CA SER A 222 -6.32 11.38 -12.18
C SER A 222 -6.08 10.53 -10.94
N LYS A 223 -7.14 9.95 -10.35
CA LYS A 223 -7.02 8.99 -9.24
C LYS A 223 -6.37 7.68 -9.67
N VAL A 224 -6.71 7.16 -10.85
CA VAL A 224 -6.15 5.92 -11.40
C VAL A 224 -4.66 6.06 -11.69
N PHE A 225 -4.24 7.22 -12.21
CA PHE A 225 -2.84 7.55 -12.44
C PHE A 225 -2.12 8.08 -11.19
N GLN A 226 -2.82 8.20 -10.06
CA GLN A 226 -2.27 8.67 -8.78
C GLN A 226 -1.58 10.03 -8.90
N LEU A 227 -2.20 10.98 -9.61
CA LEU A 227 -1.73 12.35 -9.61
C LEU A 227 -1.81 12.93 -8.21
N GLN A 228 -0.80 13.72 -7.84
CA GLN A 228 -0.66 14.30 -6.52
C GLN A 228 -0.21 15.76 -6.64
N ASP A 229 -0.87 16.61 -5.87
CA ASP A 229 -0.47 17.99 -5.63
C ASP A 229 0.15 18.05 -4.21
N ASP A 230 1.07 18.98 -3.97
CA ASP A 230 1.71 19.16 -2.65
C ASP A 230 0.70 19.56 -1.57
N ALA A 231 -0.26 20.41 -1.94
CA ALA A 231 -1.37 20.80 -1.09
C ALA A 231 -2.57 19.87 -1.32
N PRO A 232 -3.22 19.37 -0.25
CA PRO A 232 -4.42 18.56 -0.41
C PRO A 232 -5.55 19.42 -1.01
N ILE A 233 -6.26 18.86 -1.99
CA ILE A 233 -7.41 19.53 -2.59
C ILE A 233 -8.56 19.59 -1.58
N PRO A 234 -9.16 20.78 -1.35
CA PRO A 234 -10.32 20.92 -0.48
C PRO A 234 -11.47 19.99 -0.89
N THR A 235 -12.15 19.43 0.10
CA THR A 235 -13.40 18.66 -0.12
C THR A 235 -14.56 19.56 -0.50
N THR A 236 -14.50 20.85 -0.14
CA THR A 236 -15.46 21.88 -0.53
C THR A 236 -15.24 22.28 -1.99
N PRO A 237 -16.30 22.49 -2.79
CA PRO A 237 -16.15 22.98 -4.16
C PRO A 237 -15.44 24.34 -4.21
N PHE A 238 -14.62 24.55 -5.24
CA PHE A 238 -13.98 25.84 -5.51
C PHE A 238 -15.03 26.96 -5.57
N SER A 239 -14.87 28.00 -4.73
CA SER A 239 -15.76 29.16 -4.71
C SER A 239 -15.31 30.19 -5.73
N VAL A 240 -16.15 30.49 -6.72
CA VAL A 240 -15.83 31.54 -7.71
C VAL A 240 -16.05 32.95 -7.14
N LYS A 241 -16.99 33.11 -6.21
CA LYS A 241 -17.21 34.38 -5.53
C LYS A 241 -15.98 34.74 -4.69
N GLY A 242 -15.36 35.88 -4.99
CA GLY A 242 -14.15 36.38 -4.35
C GLY A 242 -12.84 35.80 -4.90
N ALA A 243 -12.87 34.79 -5.77
CA ALA A 243 -11.67 34.18 -6.35
C ALA A 243 -10.94 35.17 -7.26
N LYS A 244 -9.60 35.18 -7.20
CA LYS A 244 -8.73 35.97 -8.04
C LYS A 244 -8.37 35.20 -9.31
N ILE A 245 -8.98 35.57 -10.43
CA ILE A 245 -8.86 34.88 -11.72
C ILE A 245 -8.15 35.76 -12.74
N ALA A 246 -7.05 35.27 -13.31
CA ALA A 246 -6.31 35.99 -14.35
C ALA A 246 -6.74 35.55 -15.75
N PHE A 247 -6.77 36.50 -16.69
CA PHE A 247 -6.96 36.26 -18.11
C PHE A 247 -5.64 36.55 -18.83
N CYS A 248 -4.98 35.51 -19.33
CA CYS A 248 -3.69 35.59 -20.00
C CYS A 248 -3.87 35.45 -21.52
N LYS A 249 -3.71 36.57 -22.22
CA LYS A 249 -3.77 36.65 -23.69
C LYS A 249 -2.55 36.01 -24.37
N THR A 250 -1.40 35.99 -23.67
CA THR A 250 -0.07 35.58 -24.18
C THR A 250 0.43 36.48 -25.33
N HIS A 251 1.71 36.39 -25.70
CA HIS A 251 2.28 37.10 -26.85
C HIS A 251 1.70 36.63 -28.21
N ILE A 252 0.93 35.54 -28.22
CA ILE A 252 0.30 34.98 -29.41
C ILE A 252 -1.09 35.59 -29.68
N TRP A 253 -1.65 36.38 -28.75
CA TRP A 253 -2.97 36.99 -28.87
C TRP A 253 -3.30 37.65 -30.22
N PRO A 254 -2.37 38.34 -30.92
CA PRO A 254 -2.66 38.89 -32.25
C PRO A 254 -3.14 37.85 -33.29
N LYS A 255 -2.92 36.55 -33.03
CA LYS A 255 -3.40 35.44 -33.86
C LYS A 255 -4.76 34.87 -33.42
N ALA A 256 -5.37 35.35 -32.34
CA ALA A 256 -6.69 34.89 -31.91
C ALA A 256 -7.74 35.32 -32.94
N GLY A 257 -8.55 34.37 -33.41
CA GLY A 257 -9.68 34.64 -34.29
C GLY A 257 -10.90 35.21 -33.54
N PRO A 258 -11.87 35.77 -34.28
CA PRO A 258 -13.05 36.43 -33.70
C PRO A 258 -13.82 35.56 -32.70
N GLY A 259 -14.00 34.26 -32.98
CA GLY A 259 -14.74 33.37 -32.08
C GLY A 259 -14.02 33.17 -30.74
N THR A 260 -12.69 33.01 -30.76
CA THR A 260 -11.88 32.92 -29.54
C THR A 260 -11.87 34.23 -28.75
N GLN A 261 -11.77 35.37 -29.44
CA GLN A 261 -11.85 36.67 -28.77
C GLN A 261 -13.21 36.87 -28.09
N ALA A 262 -14.29 36.47 -28.76
CA ALA A 262 -15.65 36.51 -28.22
C ALA A 262 -15.81 35.57 -27.01
N ALA A 263 -15.34 34.32 -27.11
CA ALA A 263 -15.36 33.36 -26.01
C ALA A 263 -14.59 33.86 -24.79
N PHE A 264 -13.39 34.41 -25.00
CA PHE A 264 -12.55 34.98 -23.94
C PHE A 264 -13.23 36.15 -23.23
N SER A 265 -13.84 37.05 -24.00
CA SER A 265 -14.59 38.20 -23.47
C SER A 265 -15.82 37.74 -22.71
N LYS A 266 -16.54 36.74 -23.23
CA LYS A 266 -17.74 36.20 -22.61
C LYS A 266 -17.45 35.49 -21.30
N ALA A 267 -16.39 34.70 -21.24
CA ALA A 267 -15.96 34.04 -20.00
C ALA A 267 -15.64 35.06 -18.91
N ARG A 268 -14.97 36.16 -19.26
CA ARG A 268 -14.67 37.28 -18.35
C ARG A 268 -15.94 37.90 -17.78
N GLU A 269 -16.90 38.25 -18.63
CA GLU A 269 -18.20 38.80 -18.20
C GLU A 269 -18.93 37.86 -17.24
N LEU A 270 -18.96 36.56 -17.56
CA LEU A 270 -19.67 35.56 -16.76
C LEU A 270 -19.06 35.43 -15.36
N LEU A 271 -17.74 35.36 -15.26
CA LEU A 271 -17.05 35.25 -13.97
C LEU A 271 -17.21 36.51 -13.11
N ILE A 272 -17.11 37.70 -13.71
CA ILE A 272 -17.40 38.97 -13.00
C ILE A 272 -18.84 38.96 -12.47
N SER A 273 -19.81 38.51 -13.28
CA SER A 273 -21.22 38.44 -12.87
C SER A 273 -21.49 37.46 -11.72
N GLN A 274 -20.56 36.54 -11.44
CA GLN A 274 -20.62 35.62 -10.30
C GLN A 274 -19.77 36.08 -9.11
N GLY A 275 -19.20 37.29 -9.18
CA GLY A 275 -18.43 37.90 -8.10
C GLY A 275 -16.97 37.49 -8.05
N ALA A 276 -16.38 37.02 -9.14
CA ALA A 276 -14.93 36.80 -9.22
C ALA A 276 -14.17 38.13 -9.39
N ASN A 277 -12.97 38.20 -8.80
CA ASN A 277 -12.02 39.29 -8.99
C ASN A 277 -11.18 38.97 -10.24
N VAL A 278 -11.54 39.57 -11.38
CA VAL A 278 -10.91 39.24 -12.68
C VAL A 278 -9.86 40.27 -13.08
N GLU A 279 -8.64 39.79 -13.35
CA GLU A 279 -7.49 40.60 -13.76
C GLU A 279 -6.98 40.19 -15.14
N GLU A 280 -6.33 41.11 -15.86
CA GLU A 280 -5.59 40.81 -17.08
C GLU A 280 -4.13 40.52 -16.70
N LEU A 281 -3.60 39.38 -17.16
CA LEU A 281 -2.23 38.95 -16.87
C LEU A 281 -1.33 39.20 -18.08
N GLU A 282 -0.43 40.17 -17.93
CA GLU A 282 0.66 40.41 -18.87
C GLU A 282 1.90 39.61 -18.46
N LEU A 283 2.51 38.91 -19.44
CA LEU A 283 3.71 38.13 -19.20
C LEU A 283 4.96 38.97 -19.49
N PRO A 284 6.07 38.76 -18.75
CA PRO A 284 7.35 39.39 -19.06
C PRO A 284 7.78 39.15 -20.51
N GLU A 285 8.49 40.12 -21.10
CA GLU A 285 8.90 40.10 -22.52
C GLU A 285 9.64 38.80 -22.91
N ASP A 286 10.43 38.23 -22.02
CA ASP A 286 11.16 36.99 -22.25
C ASP A 286 10.28 35.79 -22.62
N PHE A 287 9.00 35.76 -22.20
CA PHE A 287 8.06 34.71 -22.60
C PHE A 287 7.78 34.71 -24.10
N SER A 288 7.99 35.83 -24.81
CA SER A 288 7.83 35.89 -26.27
C SER A 288 8.83 34.97 -27.02
N LYS A 289 9.99 34.69 -26.43
CA LYS A 289 11.03 33.81 -27.00
C LYS A 289 10.68 32.34 -26.90
N ILE A 290 9.67 31.97 -26.13
CA ILE A 290 9.37 30.58 -25.83
C ILE A 290 8.81 29.81 -27.04
N THR A 291 8.12 30.51 -27.95
CA THR A 291 7.60 29.91 -29.19
C THR A 291 8.72 29.42 -30.10
N PRO A 292 9.69 30.27 -30.51
CA PRO A 292 10.81 29.77 -31.29
C PRO A 292 11.66 28.76 -30.52
N TRP A 293 11.82 28.87 -29.20
CA TRP A 293 12.53 27.85 -28.42
C TRP A 293 11.83 26.49 -28.42
N HIS A 294 10.50 26.45 -28.30
CA HIS A 294 9.74 25.20 -28.42
C HIS A 294 9.99 24.51 -29.77
N GLU A 295 9.94 25.27 -30.87
CA GLU A 295 10.22 24.75 -32.21
C GLU A 295 11.65 24.22 -32.35
N GLN A 296 12.63 24.94 -31.78
CA GLN A 296 14.03 24.52 -31.78
C GLN A 296 14.27 23.25 -30.96
N VAL A 297 13.65 23.14 -29.78
CA VAL A 297 13.71 21.93 -28.95
C VAL A 297 13.11 20.74 -29.71
N CYS A 298 11.90 20.89 -30.25
CA CYS A 298 11.25 19.81 -31.00
C CYS A 298 12.07 19.42 -32.24
N SER A 299 12.58 20.39 -33.00
CA SER A 299 13.40 20.10 -34.18
C SER A 299 14.76 19.49 -33.83
N GLY A 300 15.34 19.82 -32.68
CA GLY A 300 16.62 19.28 -32.21
C GLY A 300 16.48 17.84 -31.72
N GLU A 301 15.44 17.56 -30.93
CA GLU A 301 15.15 16.22 -30.40
C GLU A 301 14.59 15.29 -31.48
N GLY A 302 13.78 15.82 -32.41
CA GLY A 302 13.28 15.06 -33.55
C GLY A 302 14.39 14.48 -34.42
N ARG A 303 15.58 15.11 -34.48
CA ARG A 303 16.73 14.54 -35.20
C ARG A 303 17.14 13.21 -34.61
N THR A 304 17.25 13.15 -33.30
CA THR A 304 17.71 11.98 -32.58
C THR A 304 16.62 10.92 -32.52
N SER A 305 15.37 11.33 -32.27
CA SER A 305 14.24 10.42 -32.14
C SER A 305 13.94 9.67 -33.43
N PHE A 306 14.06 10.33 -34.58
CA PHE A 306 13.70 9.74 -35.88
C PHE A 306 14.88 9.24 -36.72
N LEU A 307 16.12 9.36 -36.24
CA LEU A 307 17.31 8.95 -37.00
C LEU A 307 17.23 7.48 -37.43
N GLY A 308 16.80 6.58 -36.53
CA GLY A 308 16.66 5.16 -36.85
C GLY A 308 15.68 4.90 -37.99
N ASN A 309 14.48 5.46 -37.91
CA ASN A 309 13.47 5.36 -38.97
C ASN A 309 13.95 5.96 -40.28
N TYR A 310 14.63 7.11 -40.23
CA TYR A 310 15.18 7.77 -41.41
C TYR A 310 16.24 6.91 -42.11
N LEU A 311 17.14 6.29 -41.34
CA LEU A 311 18.17 5.42 -41.91
C LEU A 311 17.60 4.12 -42.51
N LEU A 312 16.47 3.64 -41.97
CA LEU A 312 15.83 2.41 -42.45
C LEU A 312 14.94 2.63 -43.68
N ALA A 313 14.18 3.73 -43.72
CA ALA A 313 13.17 3.95 -44.75
C ALA A 313 12.84 5.44 -44.93
N LYS A 314 13.83 6.25 -45.30
CA LYS A 314 13.69 7.70 -45.51
C LYS A 314 12.48 8.06 -46.39
N GLU A 315 12.34 7.40 -47.53
CA GLU A 315 11.34 7.66 -48.55
C GLU A 315 9.90 7.41 -48.09
N LYS A 316 9.73 6.71 -46.97
CA LYS A 316 8.43 6.43 -46.35
C LYS A 316 8.04 7.43 -45.26
N LEU A 317 8.94 8.33 -44.86
CA LEU A 317 8.69 9.35 -43.83
C LEU A 317 8.22 10.66 -44.46
N HIS A 318 7.34 11.38 -43.76
CA HIS A 318 6.93 12.72 -44.15
C HIS A 318 8.11 13.70 -44.20
N ASP A 319 8.05 14.66 -45.13
CA ASP A 319 9.13 15.61 -45.42
C ASP A 319 9.55 16.48 -44.23
N SER A 320 8.61 16.78 -43.32
CA SER A 320 8.93 17.53 -42.09
C SER A 320 9.81 16.72 -41.15
N ILE A 321 9.58 15.40 -41.05
CA ILE A 321 10.38 14.48 -40.25
C ILE A 321 11.78 14.38 -40.87
N GLN A 322 11.86 14.12 -42.18
CA GLN A 322 13.13 14.14 -42.91
C GLN A 322 13.89 15.46 -42.69
N GLY A 323 13.17 16.58 -42.71
CA GLY A 323 13.71 17.92 -42.49
C GLY A 323 14.33 18.13 -41.10
N HIS A 324 13.83 17.46 -40.06
CA HIS A 324 14.49 17.46 -38.75
C HIS A 324 15.87 16.80 -38.82
N ILE A 325 15.96 15.56 -39.32
CA ILE A 325 17.23 14.80 -39.45
C ILE A 325 18.23 15.55 -40.32
N GLU A 326 17.79 16.05 -41.47
CA GLU A 326 18.63 16.79 -42.43
C GLU A 326 19.02 18.18 -41.94
N ASN A 327 18.50 18.63 -40.80
CA ASN A 327 18.74 19.96 -40.25
C ASN A 327 18.41 21.06 -41.27
N LYS A 328 17.26 20.96 -41.97
CA LYS A 328 16.83 21.96 -42.97
C LYS A 328 16.70 23.37 -42.36
N THR A 329 16.36 23.46 -41.08
CA THR A 329 16.26 24.71 -40.31
C THR A 329 17.61 25.32 -39.93
N LYS A 330 18.73 24.62 -40.18
CA LYS A 330 20.10 25.04 -39.81
C LYS A 330 20.26 25.37 -38.32
N LEU A 331 19.48 24.73 -37.46
CA LEU A 331 19.59 24.88 -36.00
C LEU A 331 20.97 24.42 -35.53
N SER A 332 21.71 25.37 -34.94
CA SER A 332 23.04 25.17 -34.36
C SER A 332 22.94 24.60 -32.95
N ARG A 333 24.02 23.95 -32.48
CA ARG A 333 24.10 23.45 -31.10
C ARG A 333 23.98 24.56 -30.07
N LYS A 334 24.53 25.75 -30.37
CA LYS A 334 24.40 26.93 -29.52
C LYS A 334 22.93 27.33 -29.34
N ALA A 335 22.20 27.51 -30.44
CA ALA A 335 20.78 27.87 -30.37
C ALA A 335 19.93 26.77 -29.71
N GLN A 336 20.29 25.49 -29.88
CA GLN A 336 19.62 24.39 -29.19
C GLN A 336 19.84 24.45 -27.67
N LEU A 337 21.07 24.74 -27.20
CA LEU A 337 21.35 24.95 -25.79
C LEU A 337 20.62 26.19 -25.24
N ASP A 338 20.66 27.31 -25.99
CA ASP A 338 19.95 28.53 -25.63
C ASP A 338 18.45 28.29 -25.44
N ALA A 339 17.84 27.43 -26.26
CA ALA A 339 16.44 27.04 -26.14
C ALA A 339 16.16 26.19 -24.89
N TYR A 340 17.00 25.18 -24.61
CA TYR A 340 16.85 24.35 -23.41
C TYR A 340 16.96 25.19 -22.13
N ASP A 341 18.02 25.98 -22.01
CA ASP A 341 18.30 26.79 -20.82
C ASP A 341 17.28 27.92 -20.69
N GLY A 342 16.90 28.56 -21.80
CA GLY A 342 15.88 29.60 -21.84
C GLY A 342 14.52 29.10 -21.34
N CYS A 343 14.06 27.96 -21.85
CA CYS A 343 12.83 27.34 -21.37
C CYS A 343 12.92 26.90 -19.91
N ALA A 344 14.03 26.26 -19.50
CA ALA A 344 14.24 25.83 -18.12
C ALA A 344 14.19 27.00 -17.13
N ARG A 345 14.79 28.15 -17.49
CA ARG A 345 14.79 29.37 -16.69
C ARG A 345 13.41 29.96 -16.48
N LEU A 346 12.52 29.88 -17.49
CA LEU A 346 11.17 30.45 -17.40
C LEU A 346 10.17 29.57 -16.63
N ARG A 347 10.45 28.27 -16.43
CA ARG A 347 9.58 27.37 -15.66
C ARG A 347 9.31 27.86 -14.22
N PRO A 348 10.32 28.12 -13.38
CA PRO A 348 10.07 28.64 -12.02
C PRO A 348 9.49 30.05 -12.03
N VAL A 349 9.77 30.87 -13.06
CA VAL A 349 9.19 32.20 -13.21
C VAL A 349 7.68 32.10 -13.46
N TRP A 350 7.26 31.18 -14.34
CA TRP A 350 5.85 30.90 -14.54
C TRP A 350 5.19 30.41 -13.25
N ASP A 351 5.79 29.45 -12.54
CA ASP A 351 5.20 28.93 -11.30
C ASP A 351 4.95 30.05 -10.28
N SER A 352 5.89 30.99 -10.14
CA SER A 352 5.77 32.15 -9.26
C SER A 352 4.74 33.18 -9.73
N ILE A 353 4.50 33.32 -11.03
CA ILE A 353 3.43 34.18 -11.56
C ILE A 353 2.08 33.49 -11.30
N ALA A 354 1.99 32.20 -11.63
CA ALA A 354 0.76 31.45 -11.56
C ALA A 354 0.25 31.24 -10.13
N SER A 355 1.15 31.11 -9.15
CA SER A 355 0.79 30.97 -7.73
C SER A 355 0.11 32.20 -7.12
N GLN A 356 0.05 33.34 -7.83
CA GLN A 356 -0.61 34.57 -7.37
C GLN A 356 -2.11 34.60 -7.69
N TYR A 357 -2.62 33.58 -8.36
CA TYR A 357 -3.99 33.49 -8.85
C TYR A 357 -4.62 32.15 -8.47
N ASP A 358 -5.92 32.17 -8.20
CA ASP A 358 -6.68 30.95 -7.91
C ASP A 358 -6.92 30.13 -9.19
N ALA A 359 -7.03 30.82 -10.34
CA ALA A 359 -7.12 30.22 -11.67
C ALA A 359 -6.63 31.19 -12.75
N ILE A 360 -6.06 30.66 -13.84
CA ILE A 360 -5.64 31.45 -15.00
C ILE A 360 -6.31 30.89 -16.25
N ILE A 361 -6.99 31.76 -17.02
CA ILE A 361 -7.68 31.44 -18.26
C ILE A 361 -6.88 31.96 -19.46
N THR A 362 -6.72 31.13 -20.48
CA THR A 362 -6.02 31.46 -21.74
C THR A 362 -6.70 30.75 -22.92
N PRO A 363 -6.53 31.18 -24.18
CA PRO A 363 -7.11 30.47 -25.33
C PRO A 363 -6.62 29.03 -25.49
N SER A 364 -7.51 28.12 -25.90
CA SER A 364 -7.14 26.73 -26.25
C SER A 364 -6.73 26.55 -27.72
N ALA A 365 -7.18 27.44 -28.60
CA ALA A 365 -6.94 27.38 -30.05
C ALA A 365 -7.01 28.79 -30.66
N ILE A 366 -6.70 28.90 -31.96
CA ILE A 366 -6.82 30.15 -32.72
C ILE A 366 -8.28 30.58 -32.80
N ASP A 367 -9.16 29.68 -33.23
CA ASP A 367 -10.60 29.88 -33.37
C ASP A 367 -11.30 28.52 -33.44
N GLU A 368 -12.52 28.46 -33.96
CA GLU A 368 -13.20 27.24 -34.39
C GLU A 368 -12.30 26.34 -35.26
N ALA A 369 -12.66 25.06 -35.35
CA ALA A 369 -12.02 24.12 -36.26
C ALA A 369 -11.92 24.68 -37.70
N PRO A 370 -10.73 24.77 -38.30
CA PRO A 370 -10.57 25.25 -39.68
C PRO A 370 -11.30 24.38 -40.71
N THR A 371 -11.65 24.99 -41.85
CA THR A 371 -12.19 24.26 -43.00
C THR A 371 -11.13 23.41 -43.67
N GLY A 372 -11.51 22.21 -44.11
CA GLY A 372 -10.61 21.20 -44.69
C GLY A 372 -10.03 20.25 -43.64
N ILE A 373 -9.58 19.09 -44.12
CA ILE A 373 -8.97 18.03 -43.29
C ILE A 373 -7.46 17.90 -43.52
N GLU A 374 -6.89 18.63 -44.47
CA GLU A 374 -5.47 18.54 -44.86
C GLU A 374 -4.51 19.03 -43.76
N THR A 375 -5.01 19.82 -42.82
CA THR A 375 -4.24 20.32 -41.67
C THR A 375 -4.96 20.07 -40.36
N THR A 376 -4.18 19.80 -39.32
CA THR A 376 -4.67 19.69 -37.94
C THR A 376 -4.89 21.04 -37.24
N GLY A 377 -4.69 22.15 -37.94
CA GLY A 377 -4.69 23.49 -37.35
C GLY A 377 -3.44 23.78 -36.51
N SER A 378 -3.23 25.06 -36.19
CA SER A 378 -2.01 25.51 -35.50
C SER A 378 -2.04 25.26 -33.99
N PRO A 379 -0.98 24.67 -33.39
CA PRO A 379 -0.86 24.45 -31.94
C PRO A 379 -0.42 25.71 -31.14
N ILE A 380 -0.37 26.88 -31.77
CA ILE A 380 0.40 28.03 -31.28
C ILE A 380 -0.03 28.57 -29.90
N PHE A 381 -1.29 28.41 -29.52
CA PHE A 381 -1.78 28.78 -28.18
C PHE A 381 -1.50 27.73 -27.10
N CYS A 382 -1.02 26.54 -27.48
CA CYS A 382 -0.75 25.43 -26.56
C CYS A 382 0.75 25.19 -26.31
N SER A 383 1.61 25.50 -27.29
CA SER A 383 3.03 25.10 -27.29
C SER A 383 3.81 25.66 -26.10
N MET A 384 3.56 26.91 -25.73
CA MET A 384 4.15 27.55 -24.56
C MET A 384 3.91 26.72 -23.28
N TRP A 385 2.68 26.28 -23.06
CA TRP A 385 2.32 25.52 -21.86
C TRP A 385 2.95 24.12 -21.84
N THR A 386 3.14 23.53 -23.02
CA THR A 386 3.80 22.22 -23.13
C THR A 386 5.28 22.31 -22.78
N ILE A 387 6.02 23.29 -23.31
CA ILE A 387 7.46 23.45 -23.03
C ILE A 387 7.75 24.00 -21.62
N LEU A 388 6.79 24.74 -21.03
CA LEU A 388 6.78 25.09 -19.61
C LEU A 388 6.43 23.91 -18.70
N GLN A 389 5.98 22.79 -19.26
CA GLN A 389 5.72 21.53 -18.54
C GLN A 389 4.56 21.58 -17.54
N VAL A 390 3.70 22.60 -17.63
CA VAL A 390 2.61 22.88 -16.68
C VAL A 390 1.33 22.09 -17.01
N PRO A 391 0.42 21.87 -16.05
CA PRO A 391 -0.86 21.24 -16.34
C PRO A 391 -1.81 22.21 -17.05
N VAL A 392 -2.61 21.69 -17.99
CA VAL A 392 -3.58 22.46 -18.79
C VAL A 392 -4.89 21.70 -18.92
N LEU A 393 -6.01 22.37 -18.63
CA LEU A 393 -7.36 21.83 -18.81
C LEU A 393 -8.13 22.65 -19.84
N ASN A 394 -8.52 22.04 -20.96
CA ASN A 394 -9.51 22.61 -21.88
C ASN A 394 -10.91 22.48 -21.28
N ILE A 395 -11.62 23.60 -21.22
CA ILE A 395 -13.03 23.70 -20.87
C ILE A 395 -13.83 24.02 -22.12
N PRO A 396 -14.76 23.14 -22.56
CA PRO A 396 -15.70 23.44 -23.63
C PRO A 396 -16.85 24.33 -23.14
N GLY A 397 -17.61 24.92 -24.08
CA GLY A 397 -18.85 25.64 -23.77
C GLY A 397 -19.11 26.84 -24.68
N PHE A 398 -18.09 27.35 -25.36
CA PHE A 398 -18.27 28.46 -26.29
C PHE A 398 -18.46 27.93 -27.71
N ALA A 399 -19.07 28.75 -28.55
CA ALA A 399 -19.20 28.51 -29.97
C ALA A 399 -18.74 29.76 -30.72
N GLY A 400 -18.15 29.57 -31.90
CA GLY A 400 -17.83 30.68 -32.79
C GLY A 400 -18.99 31.02 -33.71
N GLU A 401 -18.70 31.78 -34.76
CA GLU A 401 -19.70 32.30 -35.70
C GLU A 401 -20.40 31.21 -36.52
N ASN A 402 -19.80 30.02 -36.67
CA ASN A 402 -20.40 28.90 -37.38
C ASN A 402 -21.04 27.87 -36.43
N ASP A 403 -21.28 28.25 -35.17
CA ASP A 403 -21.80 27.38 -34.11
C ASP A 403 -20.89 26.17 -33.83
N LEU A 404 -19.59 26.29 -34.12
CA LEU A 404 -18.61 25.23 -33.85
C LEU A 404 -17.94 25.43 -32.49
N PRO A 405 -17.57 24.35 -31.81
CA PRO A 405 -17.04 24.46 -30.46
C PRO A 405 -15.73 25.26 -30.37
N ILE A 406 -15.67 26.07 -29.32
CA ILE A 406 -14.50 26.80 -28.86
C ILE A 406 -14.31 26.50 -27.37
N GLY A 407 -13.10 26.10 -27.01
CA GLY A 407 -12.68 25.88 -25.64
C GLY A 407 -11.74 26.97 -25.13
N LEU A 408 -11.73 27.14 -23.82
CA LEU A 408 -10.73 27.95 -23.11
C LEU A 408 -9.92 27.06 -22.17
N SER A 409 -8.65 27.39 -22.00
CA SER A 409 -7.72 26.62 -21.17
C SER A 409 -7.60 27.22 -19.79
N LEU A 410 -7.65 26.37 -18.76
CA LEU A 410 -7.12 26.67 -17.44
C LEU A 410 -5.68 26.18 -17.35
N VAL A 411 -4.80 27.02 -16.80
CA VAL A 411 -3.39 26.72 -16.58
C VAL A 411 -3.02 27.01 -15.12
N ALA A 412 -2.11 26.22 -14.57
CA ALA A 412 -1.65 26.33 -13.17
C ALA A 412 -0.12 26.17 -13.09
N PRO A 413 0.51 26.34 -11.91
CA PRO A 413 1.89 25.95 -11.71
C PRO A 413 2.11 24.44 -11.96
N ARG A 414 3.36 24.02 -12.15
CA ARG A 414 3.71 22.59 -12.21
C ARG A 414 3.26 21.87 -10.92
N TYR A 415 2.81 20.62 -11.05
CA TYR A 415 2.29 19.78 -9.96
C TYR A 415 1.08 20.36 -9.21
N HIS A 416 0.25 21.13 -9.91
CA HIS A 416 -1.07 21.60 -9.45
C HIS A 416 -2.18 21.00 -10.33
N ASP A 417 -2.02 19.72 -10.66
CA ASP A 417 -2.83 18.95 -11.59
C ASP A 417 -4.25 18.74 -11.06
N LEU A 418 -4.38 18.41 -9.78
CA LEU A 418 -5.68 18.21 -9.15
C LEU A 418 -6.37 19.56 -8.90
N HIS A 419 -5.61 20.62 -8.58
CA HIS A 419 -6.13 21.98 -8.40
C HIS A 419 -6.78 22.52 -9.68
N VAL A 420 -6.13 22.37 -10.85
CA VAL A 420 -6.70 22.87 -12.11
C VAL A 420 -8.00 22.13 -12.48
N ILE A 421 -8.09 20.82 -12.18
CA ILE A 421 -9.32 20.03 -12.33
C ILE A 421 -10.41 20.51 -11.36
N HIS A 422 -10.04 20.75 -10.10
CA HIS A 422 -10.94 21.21 -9.05
C HIS A 422 -11.54 22.60 -9.38
N ALA A 423 -10.70 23.57 -9.76
CA ALA A 423 -11.13 24.89 -10.19
C ALA A 423 -12.01 24.81 -11.45
N GLY A 424 -11.61 23.99 -12.43
CA GLY A 424 -12.37 23.78 -13.66
C GLY A 424 -13.79 23.27 -13.42
N LYS A 425 -13.97 22.37 -12.45
CA LYS A 425 -15.30 21.83 -12.10
C LYS A 425 -16.29 22.92 -11.66
N SER A 426 -15.83 23.93 -10.93
CA SER A 426 -16.69 25.03 -10.48
C SER A 426 -16.85 26.13 -11.53
N ILE A 427 -15.77 26.48 -12.24
CA ILE A 427 -15.79 27.52 -13.29
C ILE A 427 -16.75 27.13 -14.42
N VAL A 428 -16.87 25.83 -14.75
CA VAL A 428 -17.81 25.36 -15.76
C VAL A 428 -19.28 25.50 -15.35
N LYS A 429 -19.62 25.29 -14.07
CA LYS A 429 -21.03 25.36 -13.61
C LYS A 429 -21.66 26.73 -13.88
N ILE A 430 -20.86 27.78 -13.89
CA ILE A 430 -21.28 29.16 -14.18
C ILE A 430 -21.76 29.33 -15.63
N HIS A 431 -21.14 28.61 -16.55
CA HIS A 431 -21.47 28.64 -17.96
C HIS A 431 -22.80 27.90 -18.23
N ILE A 432 -23.05 26.77 -17.55
CA ILE A 432 -24.27 25.95 -17.70
C ILE A 432 -25.53 26.68 -17.17
N LEU A 433 -25.40 27.50 -16.13
CA LEU A 433 -26.52 28.23 -15.50
C LEU A 433 -27.17 29.32 -16.39
N LYS A 434 -26.56 29.72 -17.51
CA LYS A 434 -27.15 30.70 -18.45
C LYS A 434 -27.62 30.11 -19.79
N MET A 435 -27.25 28.87 -20.12
CA MET A 435 -27.79 28.17 -21.29
C MET A 435 -29.12 27.44 -20.99
N SER A 436 -29.51 27.31 -19.71
CA SER A 436 -30.71 26.56 -19.29
C SER A 436 -32.04 27.33 -19.38
N THR A 437 -32.21 28.24 -20.34
CA THR A 437 -33.53 28.82 -20.68
C THR A 437 -34.25 28.06 -21.78
N ASN A 438 -33.87 26.82 -22.09
CA ASN A 438 -34.73 25.92 -22.86
C ASN A 438 -34.55 24.45 -22.45
N THR A 439 -35.62 23.94 -21.82
CA THR A 439 -36.19 22.60 -22.06
C THR A 439 -35.78 21.41 -21.15
N ILE A 440 -36.75 21.05 -20.30
CA ILE A 440 -37.13 19.73 -19.71
C ILE A 440 -36.43 19.26 -18.41
N THR A 441 -37.31 19.02 -17.44
CA THR A 441 -37.17 18.53 -16.07
C THR A 441 -36.87 17.02 -15.97
N LYS A 442 -36.05 16.58 -14.98
CA LYS A 442 -36.46 15.62 -13.92
C LYS A 442 -35.33 15.07 -13.00
N THR A 443 -35.64 15.13 -11.70
CA THR A 443 -35.36 14.22 -10.55
C THR A 443 -33.92 13.84 -10.16
N GLU A 444 -33.60 14.24 -8.93
CA GLU A 444 -32.48 13.82 -8.09
C GLU A 444 -32.40 12.29 -7.96
N VAL A 445 -31.17 11.75 -8.07
CA VAL A 445 -30.83 10.38 -7.68
C VAL A 445 -29.72 10.51 -6.63
N GLU A 446 -30.03 10.15 -5.39
CA GLU A 446 -29.06 10.04 -4.30
C GLU A 446 -28.15 8.81 -4.47
N ASP A 447 -26.90 8.93 -4.03
CA ASP A 447 -25.91 7.85 -4.07
C ASP A 447 -26.32 6.67 -3.15
N PRO A 448 -26.08 5.40 -3.53
CA PRO A 448 -26.46 4.24 -2.73
C PRO A 448 -25.55 4.03 -1.50
N GLU A 449 -26.17 3.76 -0.35
CA GLU A 449 -25.53 3.45 0.94
C GLU A 449 -25.25 1.93 1.09
N TYR A 450 -24.23 1.54 1.87
CA TYR A 450 -23.82 0.14 2.07
C TYR A 450 -23.48 -0.18 3.54
N VAL A 451 -23.75 -1.41 3.97
CA VAL A 451 -23.27 -2.00 5.23
C VAL A 451 -22.14 -3.00 4.94
N TYR A 452 -20.98 -2.82 5.57
CA TYR A 452 -19.80 -3.69 5.45
C TYR A 452 -19.71 -4.72 6.59
N PHE A 453 -19.17 -5.91 6.31
CA PHE A 453 -19.04 -7.00 7.29
C PHE A 453 -17.92 -7.98 6.93
N PHE A 454 -17.52 -8.79 7.92
CA PHE A 454 -16.60 -9.92 7.82
C PHE A 454 -17.34 -11.17 7.33
N TYR A 455 -16.83 -11.84 6.31
CA TYR A 455 -17.46 -13.03 5.72
C TYR A 455 -16.41 -13.92 5.08
N ASP A 456 -16.54 -15.24 5.19
CA ASP A 456 -15.64 -16.23 4.58
C ASP A 456 -14.12 -16.02 4.90
N GLY A 457 -13.81 -15.57 6.12
CA GLY A 457 -12.46 -15.34 6.62
C GLY A 457 -11.88 -13.98 6.22
N ALA A 458 -12.67 -13.10 5.59
CA ALA A 458 -12.18 -11.84 5.06
C ALA A 458 -13.07 -10.64 5.43
N TRP A 459 -12.42 -9.51 5.76
CA TRP A 459 -13.07 -8.21 5.88
C TRP A 459 -13.34 -7.59 4.50
N GLY A 460 -14.46 -6.86 4.37
CA GLY A 460 -14.78 -6.07 3.18
C GLY A 460 -15.96 -6.58 2.35
N ALA A 461 -16.66 -7.63 2.79
CA ALA A 461 -17.97 -7.96 2.23
C ALA A 461 -18.95 -6.80 2.49
N LYS A 462 -19.90 -6.58 1.58
CA LYS A 462 -20.85 -5.46 1.70
C LYS A 462 -22.24 -5.83 1.21
N ARG A 463 -23.27 -5.22 1.81
CA ARG A 463 -24.67 -5.30 1.42
C ARG A 463 -25.22 -3.90 1.20
N GLU A 464 -25.88 -3.68 0.07
CA GLU A 464 -26.48 -2.38 -0.27
C GLU A 464 -27.71 -2.11 0.60
N VAL A 465 -27.90 -0.86 1.02
CA VAL A 465 -29.10 -0.37 1.70
C VAL A 465 -30.18 -0.10 0.65
N LEU A 466 -31.29 -0.83 0.74
CA LEU A 466 -32.36 -0.79 -0.25
C LEU A 466 -33.60 -0.07 0.30
N HIS A 467 -34.00 1.04 -0.34
CA HIS A 467 -35.20 1.81 0.05
C HIS A 467 -36.29 1.81 -1.04
N GLY A 468 -37.52 2.13 -0.63
CA GLY A 468 -38.65 2.38 -1.52
C GLY A 468 -38.93 1.23 -2.48
N ARG A 469 -38.97 1.52 -3.79
CA ARG A 469 -39.29 0.52 -4.83
C ARG A 469 -38.20 -0.55 -5.04
N ARG A 470 -36.99 -0.36 -4.47
CA ARG A 470 -35.88 -1.34 -4.53
C ARG A 470 -35.85 -2.28 -3.33
N ALA A 471 -36.63 -2.01 -2.29
CA ALA A 471 -36.68 -2.86 -1.11
C ALA A 471 -37.19 -4.26 -1.46
N LYS A 472 -36.45 -5.29 -1.05
CA LYS A 472 -36.85 -6.69 -1.17
C LYS A 472 -37.80 -7.04 -0.04
N LYS A 473 -38.71 -7.99 -0.30
CA LYS A 473 -39.45 -8.66 0.76
C LYS A 473 -38.45 -9.52 1.56
N THR A 474 -38.22 -9.16 2.82
CA THR A 474 -37.28 -9.82 3.73
C THR A 474 -37.87 -9.82 5.14
N PHE A 475 -37.27 -10.56 6.07
CA PHE A 475 -37.68 -10.54 7.47
C PHE A 475 -37.46 -9.17 8.12
N ASN A 476 -38.37 -8.83 9.03
CA ASN A 476 -38.33 -7.67 9.92
C ASN A 476 -38.47 -8.08 11.39
N GLU A 477 -38.65 -9.37 11.66
CA GLU A 477 -38.71 -9.99 12.99
C GLU A 477 -38.01 -11.34 12.94
N ILE A 478 -37.52 -11.79 14.10
CA ILE A 478 -36.84 -13.09 14.25
C ILE A 478 -37.85 -14.06 14.88
N PRO A 479 -38.13 -15.21 14.24
CA PRO A 479 -39.19 -16.12 14.69
C PRO A 479 -38.83 -16.82 16.00
N ILE A 480 -39.85 -17.13 16.80
CA ILE A 480 -39.72 -17.92 18.04
C ILE A 480 -40.33 -19.30 17.80
N ILE A 481 -39.53 -20.34 18.00
CA ILE A 481 -39.90 -21.73 17.75
C ILE A 481 -39.99 -22.46 19.09
N ASP A 482 -41.12 -23.12 19.31
CA ASP A 482 -41.28 -24.06 20.42
C ASP A 482 -40.68 -25.40 20.01
N ILE A 483 -39.56 -25.77 20.63
CA ILE A 483 -38.85 -27.01 20.29
C ILE A 483 -39.14 -28.15 21.27
N SER A 484 -40.16 -28.03 22.13
CA SER A 484 -40.51 -29.10 23.10
C SER A 484 -40.67 -30.48 22.46
N ALA A 485 -41.27 -30.53 21.27
CA ALA A 485 -41.49 -31.77 20.52
C ALA A 485 -40.24 -32.33 19.82
N ILE A 486 -39.07 -31.67 19.88
CA ILE A 486 -37.80 -32.23 19.36
C ILE A 486 -37.38 -33.53 20.07
N TYR A 487 -37.91 -33.73 21.28
CA TYR A 487 -37.70 -34.92 22.11
C TYR A 487 -38.87 -35.92 22.04
N SER A 488 -39.91 -35.67 21.23
CA SER A 488 -41.05 -36.57 21.12
C SER A 488 -40.63 -37.90 20.51
N ASP A 489 -41.20 -39.01 21.00
CA ASP A 489 -41.04 -40.32 20.37
C ASP A 489 -41.78 -40.41 19.03
N ASN A 490 -42.74 -39.51 18.77
CA ASN A 490 -43.48 -39.44 17.52
C ASN A 490 -42.72 -38.65 16.44
N ILE A 491 -42.35 -39.32 15.34
CA ILE A 491 -41.63 -38.71 14.22
C ILE A 491 -42.44 -37.59 13.55
N ASP A 492 -43.77 -37.67 13.49
CA ASP A 492 -44.59 -36.62 12.86
C ASP A 492 -44.50 -35.31 13.64
N GLU A 493 -44.42 -35.39 14.97
CA GLU A 493 -44.24 -34.23 15.83
C GLU A 493 -42.84 -33.62 15.66
N ARG A 494 -41.81 -34.46 15.55
CA ARG A 494 -40.43 -34.00 15.26
C ARG A 494 -40.33 -33.36 13.88
N MET A 495 -40.98 -33.94 12.86
CA MET A 495 -41.02 -33.40 11.50
C MET A 495 -41.70 -32.03 11.44
N ARG A 496 -42.73 -31.80 12.26
CA ARG A 496 -43.36 -30.48 12.38
C ARG A 496 -42.38 -29.43 12.90
N VAL A 497 -41.68 -29.73 14.00
CA VAL A 497 -40.66 -28.82 14.57
C VAL A 497 -39.52 -28.58 13.56
N ALA A 498 -39.03 -29.64 12.91
CA ALA A 498 -37.98 -29.54 11.91
C ALA A 498 -38.38 -28.67 10.70
N LYS A 499 -39.66 -28.70 10.30
CA LYS A 499 -40.21 -27.83 9.25
C LYS A 499 -40.21 -26.37 9.66
N ASP A 500 -40.60 -26.07 10.90
CA ASP A 500 -40.57 -24.70 11.42
C ASP A 500 -39.12 -24.17 11.49
N ILE A 501 -38.19 -25.00 11.96
CA ILE A 501 -36.75 -24.70 11.98
C ILE A 501 -36.22 -24.46 10.57
N ALA A 502 -36.51 -25.36 9.61
CA ALA A 502 -36.08 -25.20 8.22
C ALA A 502 -36.60 -23.91 7.60
N THR A 503 -37.87 -23.57 7.87
CA THR A 503 -38.48 -22.32 7.40
C THR A 503 -37.75 -21.09 7.95
N ALA A 504 -37.36 -21.10 9.23
CA ALA A 504 -36.57 -20.02 9.80
C ALA A 504 -35.15 -19.96 9.22
N CYS A 505 -34.50 -21.11 8.99
CA CYS A 505 -33.17 -21.20 8.39
C CYS A 505 -33.14 -20.67 6.94
N GLU A 506 -34.17 -20.95 6.15
CA GLU A 506 -34.30 -20.52 4.75
C GLU A 506 -34.63 -19.03 4.61
N ASN A 507 -35.43 -18.48 5.53
CA ASN A 507 -35.93 -17.10 5.40
C ASN A 507 -35.11 -16.07 6.19
N VAL A 508 -34.53 -16.48 7.32
CA VAL A 508 -33.87 -15.59 8.28
C VAL A 508 -32.44 -16.02 8.57
N GLY A 509 -32.19 -17.33 8.73
CA GLY A 509 -30.91 -17.84 9.24
C GLY A 509 -30.70 -17.62 10.75
N PHE A 510 -31.69 -17.02 11.42
CA PHE A 510 -31.76 -16.75 12.87
C PHE A 510 -33.14 -17.11 13.39
N PHE A 511 -33.23 -17.64 14.62
CA PHE A 511 -34.48 -17.87 15.32
C PHE A 511 -34.26 -18.01 16.83
N TYR A 512 -35.29 -17.76 17.62
CA TYR A 512 -35.31 -18.12 19.04
C TYR A 512 -35.84 -19.53 19.21
N ILE A 513 -35.30 -20.26 20.18
CA ILE A 513 -35.85 -21.52 20.65
C ILE A 513 -36.35 -21.36 22.10
N LYS A 514 -37.58 -21.79 22.35
CA LYS A 514 -38.17 -21.91 23.70
C LYS A 514 -38.47 -23.37 24.03
N ASN A 515 -38.62 -23.67 25.31
CA ASN A 515 -38.84 -25.04 25.80
C ASN A 515 -37.73 -26.03 25.36
N HIS A 516 -36.49 -25.55 25.36
CA HIS A 516 -35.31 -26.28 24.87
C HIS A 516 -34.82 -27.41 25.81
N GLY A 517 -35.35 -27.49 27.03
CA GLY A 517 -35.04 -28.56 27.99
C GLY A 517 -33.76 -28.34 28.80
N ILE A 518 -33.12 -27.17 28.72
CA ILE A 518 -31.98 -26.83 29.59
C ILE A 518 -32.53 -26.15 30.84
N PRO A 519 -32.23 -26.65 32.06
CA PRO A 519 -32.74 -26.05 33.29
C PRO A 519 -32.29 -24.59 33.46
N GLN A 520 -33.22 -23.71 33.81
CA GLN A 520 -32.91 -22.29 34.02
C GLN A 520 -31.87 -22.09 35.14
N GLU A 521 -31.94 -22.89 36.21
CA GLU A 521 -30.95 -22.88 37.30
C GLU A 521 -29.51 -23.13 36.81
N LEU A 522 -29.33 -23.97 35.78
CA LEU A 522 -28.02 -24.23 35.19
C LEU A 522 -27.52 -23.03 34.37
N VAL A 523 -28.43 -22.39 33.61
CA VAL A 523 -28.11 -21.17 32.86
C VAL A 523 -27.68 -20.06 33.83
N ASP A 524 -28.48 -19.82 34.87
CA ASP A 524 -28.24 -18.79 35.87
C ASP A 524 -26.92 -19.04 36.63
N ALA A 525 -26.67 -20.29 37.06
CA ALA A 525 -25.41 -20.66 37.70
C ALA A 525 -24.19 -20.43 36.81
N THR A 526 -24.31 -20.65 35.49
CA THR A 526 -23.23 -20.44 34.52
C THR A 526 -22.98 -18.95 34.28
N VAL A 527 -24.05 -18.14 34.21
CA VAL A 527 -23.92 -16.68 34.11
C VAL A 527 -23.21 -16.12 35.35
N GLU A 528 -23.61 -16.58 36.53
CA GLU A 528 -23.02 -16.18 37.81
C GLU A 528 -21.54 -16.63 37.87
N SER A 529 -21.21 -17.81 37.33
CA SER A 529 -19.82 -18.26 37.15
C SER A 529 -19.00 -17.32 36.27
N ASN A 530 -19.55 -16.89 35.13
CA ASN A 530 -18.87 -15.96 34.24
C ASN A 530 -18.65 -14.59 34.88
N LYS A 531 -19.65 -14.06 35.60
CA LYS A 531 -19.53 -12.79 36.34
C LYS A 531 -18.38 -12.85 37.33
N ARG A 532 -18.37 -13.88 38.20
CA ARG A 532 -17.24 -14.13 39.12
C ARG A 532 -15.90 -14.22 38.42
N TYR A 533 -15.85 -14.83 37.23
CA TYR A 533 -14.62 -14.92 36.46
C TYR A 533 -14.15 -13.56 35.94
N PHE A 534 -15.03 -12.78 35.31
CA PHE A 534 -14.69 -11.48 34.71
C PHE A 534 -14.50 -10.35 35.73
N ASP A 535 -15.06 -10.47 36.93
CA ASP A 535 -14.83 -9.58 38.07
C ASP A 535 -13.40 -9.66 38.65
N GLN A 536 -12.63 -10.69 38.27
CA GLN A 536 -11.23 -10.79 38.68
C GLN A 536 -10.38 -9.67 38.08
N PRO A 537 -9.32 -9.22 38.77
CA PRO A 537 -8.36 -8.26 38.22
C PRO A 537 -7.81 -8.73 36.87
N THR A 538 -7.59 -7.81 35.95
CA THR A 538 -7.06 -8.11 34.61
C THR A 538 -5.75 -8.89 34.70
N GLU A 539 -4.88 -8.56 35.64
CA GLU A 539 -3.60 -9.24 35.88
C GLU A 539 -3.78 -10.74 36.19
N VAL A 540 -4.86 -11.11 36.86
CA VAL A 540 -5.18 -12.51 37.17
C VAL A 540 -5.62 -13.22 35.89
N LYS A 541 -6.61 -12.67 35.17
CA LYS A 541 -7.12 -13.24 33.91
C LYS A 541 -6.03 -13.34 32.81
N MET A 542 -5.07 -12.41 32.81
CA MET A 542 -3.93 -12.42 31.87
C MET A 542 -2.97 -13.60 32.11
N GLN A 543 -3.03 -14.30 33.24
CA GLN A 543 -2.28 -15.55 33.45
C GLN A 543 -2.77 -16.67 32.54
N GLU A 544 -4.03 -16.61 32.11
CA GLU A 544 -4.61 -17.50 31.11
C GLU A 544 -4.67 -16.86 29.72
N HIS A 545 -3.81 -15.89 29.40
CA HIS A 545 -3.85 -15.20 28.11
C HIS A 545 -3.89 -16.19 26.93
N ILE A 546 -4.77 -15.93 25.96
CA ILE A 546 -5.09 -16.83 24.86
C ILE A 546 -3.86 -17.31 24.07
N TYR A 547 -2.82 -16.48 23.91
CA TYR A 547 -1.55 -16.82 23.26
C TYR A 547 -0.63 -17.75 24.05
N LEU A 548 -0.94 -18.06 25.31
CA LEU A 548 -0.20 -19.06 26.10
C LEU A 548 -0.62 -20.49 25.74
N SER A 549 -1.74 -20.67 25.03
CA SER A 549 -2.15 -21.96 24.45
C SER A 549 -1.79 -22.05 22.97
N ARG A 550 -1.23 -23.20 22.54
CA ARG A 550 -0.90 -23.46 21.13
C ARG A 550 -2.10 -23.45 20.19
N THR A 551 -3.30 -23.63 20.73
CA THR A 551 -4.56 -23.63 19.98
C THR A 551 -5.40 -22.40 20.24
N LEU A 552 -4.81 -21.31 20.77
CA LEU A 552 -5.50 -20.05 21.08
C LEU A 552 -6.73 -20.25 21.96
N ARG A 553 -6.55 -20.87 23.12
CA ARG A 553 -7.59 -21.04 24.16
C ARG A 553 -7.15 -20.36 25.45
N GLY A 554 -8.11 -19.77 26.15
CA GLY A 554 -7.87 -18.95 27.33
C GLY A 554 -8.57 -17.59 27.26
N TYR A 555 -8.07 -16.65 28.05
CA TYR A 555 -8.55 -15.29 28.19
C TYR A 555 -8.09 -14.38 27.04
N GLU A 556 -9.05 -13.70 26.42
CA GLU A 556 -8.86 -12.66 25.39
C GLU A 556 -9.23 -11.31 26.03
N PRO A 557 -8.27 -10.38 26.19
CA PRO A 557 -8.50 -9.11 26.87
C PRO A 557 -9.38 -8.16 26.04
N LEU A 558 -9.81 -7.06 26.66
CA LEU A 558 -10.45 -5.95 25.95
C LEU A 558 -9.63 -5.54 24.74
N HIS A 559 -10.30 -5.31 23.60
CA HIS A 559 -9.65 -4.95 22.34
C HIS A 559 -8.70 -6.02 21.77
N GLY A 560 -8.69 -7.22 22.35
CA GLY A 560 -7.83 -8.32 21.93
C GLY A 560 -8.21 -8.92 20.57
N ALA A 561 -9.45 -8.69 20.08
CA ALA A 561 -9.94 -9.12 18.77
C ALA A 561 -10.34 -7.90 17.92
N GLN A 562 -10.25 -8.02 16.60
CA GLN A 562 -10.62 -6.95 15.65
C GLN A 562 -11.34 -7.53 14.42
N LEU A 563 -12.67 -7.56 14.47
CA LEU A 563 -13.48 -8.03 13.35
C LEU A 563 -13.87 -6.93 12.36
N ASP A 564 -13.84 -5.65 12.77
CA ASP A 564 -14.00 -4.50 11.89
C ASP A 564 -12.65 -3.79 11.72
N GLY A 565 -11.99 -4.04 10.59
CA GLY A 565 -10.69 -3.45 10.26
C GLY A 565 -10.72 -1.93 10.03
N SER A 566 -11.90 -1.32 9.94
CA SER A 566 -12.05 0.15 9.88
C SER A 566 -12.00 0.81 11.26
N LYS A 567 -12.13 0.04 12.34
CA LYS A 567 -12.08 0.52 13.73
C LYS A 567 -10.73 0.16 14.36
N PRO A 568 -9.79 1.12 14.51
CA PRO A 568 -8.42 0.85 14.91
C PRO A 568 -8.26 0.39 16.37
N LYS A 569 -9.30 0.54 17.20
CA LYS A 569 -9.27 0.16 18.61
C LYS A 569 -9.60 -1.32 18.85
N GLY A 570 -10.11 -2.07 17.87
CA GLY A 570 -10.60 -3.44 18.10
C GLY A 570 -11.91 -3.53 18.87
N ASP A 571 -12.45 -4.74 19.01
CA ASP A 571 -13.75 -5.04 19.62
C ASP A 571 -13.73 -4.75 21.13
N ARG A 572 -14.68 -3.94 21.62
CA ARG A 572 -14.79 -3.57 23.04
C ARG A 572 -15.51 -4.66 23.85
N LYS A 573 -14.85 -5.82 23.97
CA LYS A 573 -15.23 -6.97 24.79
C LYS A 573 -14.02 -7.70 25.32
N GLU A 574 -14.15 -8.36 26.45
CA GLU A 574 -13.22 -9.41 26.88
C GLU A 574 -13.91 -10.76 26.84
N SER A 575 -13.15 -11.84 26.74
CA SER A 575 -13.75 -13.17 26.69
C SER A 575 -12.85 -14.28 27.20
N PHE A 576 -13.44 -15.44 27.46
CA PHE A 576 -12.72 -16.68 27.74
C PHE A 576 -13.18 -17.74 26.74
N LEU A 577 -12.25 -18.28 25.95
CA LEU A 577 -12.50 -19.21 24.86
C LEU A 577 -11.94 -20.59 25.20
N TYR A 578 -12.79 -21.62 25.10
CA TYR A 578 -12.40 -23.01 25.30
C TYR A 578 -13.17 -23.94 24.33
N ASN A 579 -12.66 -25.14 24.14
CA ASN A 579 -13.10 -26.14 23.19
C ASN A 579 -13.66 -27.40 23.87
N TYR A 580 -14.27 -28.25 23.05
CA TYR A 580 -14.69 -29.61 23.37
C TYR A 580 -13.58 -30.44 24.05
N GLU A 581 -13.93 -31.11 25.16
CA GLU A 581 -13.12 -32.17 25.80
C GLU A 581 -13.95 -33.47 25.75
N PRO A 582 -13.51 -34.53 25.05
CA PRO A 582 -14.27 -35.78 24.91
C PRO A 582 -14.64 -36.44 26.25
N GLU A 583 -13.79 -36.26 27.26
CA GLU A 583 -14.01 -36.79 28.62
C GLU A 583 -15.18 -36.09 29.33
N GLN A 584 -15.61 -34.92 28.83
CA GLN A 584 -16.75 -34.17 29.32
C GLN A 584 -18.02 -34.40 28.50
N ASP A 585 -17.97 -35.22 27.45
CA ASP A 585 -19.16 -35.56 26.66
C ASP A 585 -20.10 -36.49 27.45
N PRO A 586 -21.42 -36.25 27.48
CA PRO A 586 -22.39 -37.20 28.05
C PRO A 586 -22.36 -38.59 27.39
N ILE A 587 -21.92 -38.66 26.13
CA ILE A 587 -21.72 -39.88 25.36
C ILE A 587 -20.25 -39.89 24.87
N PRO A 588 -19.30 -40.31 25.72
CA PRO A 588 -17.88 -40.26 25.38
C PRO A 588 -17.57 -41.03 24.08
N PRO A 589 -16.98 -40.38 23.07
CA PRO A 589 -16.66 -41.05 21.82
C PRO A 589 -15.44 -41.97 21.98
N THR A 590 -15.42 -43.06 21.22
CA THR A 590 -14.18 -43.83 21.02
C THR A 590 -13.40 -43.17 19.89
N LEU A 591 -12.22 -42.63 20.21
CA LEU A 591 -11.37 -41.90 19.26
C LEU A 591 -10.14 -42.74 18.88
N THR A 592 -9.78 -42.68 17.61
CA THR A 592 -8.45 -43.10 17.14
C THR A 592 -7.36 -42.16 17.65
N ASP A 593 -6.10 -42.60 17.67
CA ASP A 593 -4.97 -41.74 18.05
C ASP A 593 -4.85 -40.51 17.14
N GLU A 594 -5.16 -40.67 15.86
CA GLU A 594 -5.19 -39.59 14.87
C GLU A 594 -6.26 -38.54 15.20
N GLN A 595 -7.47 -38.97 15.55
CA GLN A 595 -8.56 -38.07 15.97
C GLN A 595 -8.24 -37.39 17.29
N ARG A 596 -7.63 -38.10 18.25
CA ARG A 596 -7.23 -37.53 19.54
C ARG A 596 -6.17 -36.44 19.36
N ALA A 597 -5.25 -36.61 18.40
CA ALA A 597 -4.24 -35.62 18.07
C ALA A 597 -4.80 -34.33 17.43
N LEU A 598 -6.04 -34.34 16.91
CA LEU A 598 -6.71 -33.16 16.35
C LEU A 598 -7.43 -32.31 17.41
N LEU A 599 -7.59 -32.82 18.64
CA LEU A 599 -8.27 -32.10 19.71
C LEU A 599 -7.39 -30.97 20.25
N SER A 600 -8.04 -29.86 20.57
CA SER A 600 -7.37 -28.68 21.16
C SER A 600 -7.20 -28.84 22.66
N HIS A 601 -6.11 -28.27 23.20
CA HIS A 601 -5.91 -28.22 24.65
C HIS A 601 -6.39 -26.88 25.21
N ASN A 602 -7.33 -26.95 26.15
CA ASN A 602 -7.86 -25.78 26.84
C ASN A 602 -6.90 -25.29 27.93
N LEU A 603 -6.72 -23.98 28.02
CA LEU A 603 -5.96 -23.32 29.08
C LEU A 603 -6.93 -22.85 30.17
N TRP A 604 -7.17 -23.72 31.15
CA TRP A 604 -8.05 -23.44 32.29
C TRP A 604 -7.30 -22.69 33.41
N PRO A 605 -7.98 -21.81 34.18
CA PRO A 605 -7.38 -21.17 35.34
C PRO A 605 -6.98 -22.21 36.40
N LYS A 606 -5.70 -22.20 36.80
CA LYS A 606 -5.16 -23.20 37.73
C LYS A 606 -5.76 -23.06 39.14
N ASP A 607 -5.97 -21.82 39.57
CA ASP A 607 -6.46 -21.49 40.91
C ASP A 607 -8.00 -21.44 41.00
N ASN A 608 -8.70 -21.73 39.88
CA ASN A 608 -10.16 -21.80 39.84
C ASN A 608 -10.66 -23.05 39.08
N PRO A 609 -10.42 -24.26 39.62
CA PRO A 609 -10.90 -25.50 39.01
C PRO A 609 -12.44 -25.59 38.99
N LYS A 610 -13.12 -24.82 39.84
CA LYS A 610 -14.58 -24.74 39.89
C LYS A 610 -15.14 -24.10 38.62
N PHE A 611 -14.49 -23.08 38.07
CA PHE A 611 -14.89 -22.44 36.82
C PHE A 611 -14.94 -23.42 35.64
N LYS A 612 -13.93 -24.31 35.54
CA LYS A 612 -13.92 -25.42 34.55
C LYS A 612 -15.14 -26.33 34.73
N GLN A 613 -15.44 -26.74 35.95
CA GLN A 613 -16.56 -27.64 36.25
C GLN A 613 -17.92 -26.98 35.92
N GLU A 614 -18.08 -25.71 36.29
CA GLU A 614 -19.29 -24.92 36.04
C GLU A 614 -19.50 -24.69 34.53
N CYS A 615 -18.43 -24.40 33.77
CA CYS A 615 -18.48 -24.29 32.31
C CYS A 615 -18.96 -25.61 31.65
N PHE A 616 -18.31 -26.73 31.95
CA PHE A 616 -18.66 -28.01 31.33
C PHE A 616 -20.01 -28.58 31.76
N ALA A 617 -20.54 -28.20 32.93
CA ALA A 617 -21.90 -28.57 33.33
C ALA A 617 -22.94 -28.01 32.34
N TYR A 618 -22.79 -26.75 31.92
CA TYR A 618 -23.61 -26.13 30.88
C TYR A 618 -23.40 -26.77 29.51
N ASP A 619 -22.15 -27.02 29.14
CA ASP A 619 -21.81 -27.53 27.81
C ASP A 619 -22.33 -28.95 27.57
N LYS A 620 -22.42 -29.77 28.63
CA LYS A 620 -23.06 -31.10 28.56
C LYS A 620 -24.52 -31.01 28.11
N ALA A 621 -25.28 -30.07 28.68
CA ALA A 621 -26.67 -29.85 28.29
C ALA A 621 -26.76 -29.27 26.86
N MET A 622 -25.87 -28.34 26.51
CA MET A 622 -25.82 -27.74 25.16
C MET A 622 -25.43 -28.76 24.08
N LEU A 623 -24.51 -29.67 24.35
CA LEU A 623 -24.14 -30.77 23.44
C LEU A 623 -25.33 -31.68 23.13
N GLY A 624 -26.11 -32.04 24.15
CA GLY A 624 -27.32 -32.86 23.98
C GLY A 624 -28.36 -32.16 23.09
N LEU A 625 -28.62 -30.87 23.38
CA LEU A 625 -29.51 -30.05 22.56
C LEU A 625 -28.98 -29.88 21.12
N ALA A 626 -27.70 -29.58 20.95
CA ALA A 626 -27.09 -29.35 19.65
C ALA A 626 -27.14 -30.59 18.74
N ARG A 627 -26.97 -31.80 19.29
CA ARG A 627 -27.15 -33.05 18.54
C ARG A 627 -28.60 -33.22 18.06
N LYS A 628 -29.59 -32.92 18.92
CA LYS A 628 -31.01 -32.93 18.55
C LYS A 628 -31.35 -31.87 17.50
N MET A 629 -30.72 -30.70 17.57
CA MET A 629 -30.82 -29.67 16.54
C MET A 629 -30.25 -30.14 15.20
N MET A 630 -29.09 -30.83 15.18
CA MET A 630 -28.56 -31.41 13.95
C MET A 630 -29.49 -32.44 13.32
N GLN A 631 -30.14 -33.27 14.13
CA GLN A 631 -31.17 -34.22 13.65
C GLN A 631 -32.37 -33.49 13.03
N SER A 632 -32.81 -32.38 13.64
CA SER A 632 -33.86 -31.53 13.07
C SER A 632 -33.44 -30.82 11.78
N PHE A 633 -32.18 -30.35 11.68
CA PHE A 633 -31.64 -29.80 10.44
C PHE A 633 -31.58 -30.87 9.34
N ALA A 634 -31.22 -32.12 9.67
CA ALA A 634 -31.28 -33.25 8.75
C ALA A 634 -32.70 -33.47 8.19
N ILE A 635 -33.70 -33.57 9.07
CA ILE A 635 -35.11 -33.70 8.65
C ILE A 635 -35.54 -32.51 7.78
N GLY A 636 -35.20 -31.29 8.17
CA GLY A 636 -35.51 -30.06 7.42
C GLY A 636 -34.85 -29.98 6.03
N LEU A 637 -33.71 -30.65 5.86
CA LEU A 637 -33.04 -30.82 4.57
C LEU A 637 -33.63 -31.99 3.75
N GLY A 638 -34.51 -32.80 4.33
CA GLY A 638 -35.09 -33.97 3.67
C GLY A 638 -34.10 -35.13 3.55
N VAL A 639 -33.14 -35.23 4.47
CA VAL A 639 -32.32 -36.44 4.68
C VAL A 639 -32.85 -37.23 5.88
N ASP A 640 -32.35 -38.45 6.05
CA ASP A 640 -32.56 -39.26 7.26
C ASP A 640 -32.19 -38.47 8.54
N GLU A 641 -32.98 -38.63 9.62
CA GLU A 641 -32.80 -37.91 10.89
C GLU A 641 -31.37 -38.08 11.45
N HIS A 642 -30.78 -39.27 11.28
CA HIS A 642 -29.46 -39.62 11.80
C HIS A 642 -28.32 -39.39 10.79
N HIS A 643 -28.60 -38.74 9.67
CA HIS A 643 -27.65 -38.56 8.57
C HIS A 643 -26.32 -37.95 9.02
N PHE A 644 -26.34 -37.00 9.96
CA PHE A 644 -25.15 -36.30 10.44
C PHE A 644 -24.50 -36.93 11.68
N ASP A 645 -25.13 -37.92 12.33
CA ASP A 645 -24.71 -38.40 13.65
C ASP A 645 -23.26 -38.92 13.64
N HIS A 646 -22.86 -39.61 12.57
CA HIS A 646 -21.48 -40.09 12.38
C HIS A 646 -20.42 -38.98 12.22
N LYS A 647 -20.84 -37.75 11.87
CA LYS A 647 -19.96 -36.59 11.69
C LYS A 647 -19.90 -35.69 12.92
N ILE A 648 -20.61 -36.02 13.99
CA ILE A 648 -20.71 -35.21 15.22
C ILE A 648 -20.49 -36.07 16.48
N THR A 649 -19.75 -37.17 16.32
CA THR A 649 -19.36 -38.06 17.44
C THR A 649 -18.39 -37.37 18.39
N ALA A 650 -17.45 -36.58 17.85
CA ALA A 650 -16.51 -35.73 18.57
C ALA A 650 -16.48 -34.34 17.92
N PRO A 651 -17.57 -33.58 18.08
CA PRO A 651 -17.81 -32.37 17.32
C PRO A 651 -16.77 -31.30 17.64
N ASN A 652 -16.35 -30.53 16.64
CA ASN A 652 -15.52 -29.35 16.88
C ASN A 652 -16.39 -28.23 17.47
N THR A 653 -16.59 -28.27 18.79
CA THR A 653 -17.30 -27.23 19.52
C THR A 653 -16.34 -26.26 20.17
N SER A 654 -16.68 -24.98 20.12
CA SER A 654 -16.03 -23.94 20.89
C SER A 654 -17.08 -23.16 21.67
N VAL A 655 -16.72 -22.67 22.84
CA VAL A 655 -17.59 -21.84 23.68
C VAL A 655 -16.84 -20.60 24.05
N LYS A 656 -17.46 -19.45 23.81
CA LYS A 656 -16.88 -18.15 24.16
C LYS A 656 -17.75 -17.54 25.26
N LYS A 657 -17.22 -17.42 26.47
CA LYS A 657 -17.87 -16.62 27.53
C LYS A 657 -17.44 -15.18 27.32
N ILE A 658 -18.38 -14.26 27.17
CA ILE A 658 -18.07 -12.87 26.77
C ILE A 658 -18.65 -11.91 27.79
N HIS A 659 -17.81 -10.97 28.22
CA HIS A 659 -18.21 -9.80 29.00
C HIS A 659 -17.99 -8.52 28.15
N TYR A 660 -19.04 -7.71 28.07
CA TYR A 660 -19.02 -6.40 27.44
C TYR A 660 -19.14 -5.34 28.53
N PRO A 661 -18.09 -4.55 28.78
CA PRO A 661 -18.20 -3.42 29.69
C PRO A 661 -19.26 -2.41 29.22
N PRO A 662 -19.76 -1.55 30.13
CA PRO A 662 -20.61 -0.42 29.76
C PRO A 662 -20.00 0.39 28.61
N GLN A 663 -20.80 0.65 27.57
CA GLN A 663 -20.40 1.51 26.45
C GLN A 663 -21.20 2.81 26.48
N ASN A 664 -20.58 3.90 26.03
CA ASN A 664 -21.28 5.18 25.93
C ASN A 664 -22.29 5.10 24.77
N PRO A 665 -23.61 5.30 25.00
CA PRO A 665 -24.64 5.20 23.97
C PRO A 665 -24.43 6.17 22.79
N SER A 666 -23.69 7.26 23.00
CA SER A 666 -23.38 8.28 21.99
C SER A 666 -22.10 8.01 21.18
N SER A 667 -21.36 6.95 21.51
CA SER A 667 -20.11 6.62 20.80
C SER A 667 -20.38 6.01 19.43
N THR A 668 -19.80 6.61 18.38
CA THR A 668 -19.81 6.08 17.00
C THR A 668 -18.59 5.21 16.67
N ASP A 669 -17.64 5.12 17.61
CA ASP A 669 -16.35 4.43 17.44
C ASP A 669 -16.24 3.14 18.24
N GLU A 670 -17.17 2.88 19.15
CA GLU A 670 -17.21 1.66 19.95
C GLU A 670 -18.14 0.64 19.33
N THR A 671 -17.61 -0.53 19.00
CA THR A 671 -18.39 -1.68 18.53
C THR A 671 -18.14 -2.83 19.50
N GLY A 672 -19.21 -3.47 20.00
CA GLY A 672 -19.09 -4.63 20.89
C GLY A 672 -18.45 -5.81 20.15
N ILE A 673 -19.03 -6.17 19.00
CA ILE A 673 -18.41 -7.06 18.01
C ILE A 673 -18.79 -6.53 16.62
N GLY A 674 -17.80 -6.38 15.72
CA GLY A 674 -17.98 -6.02 14.31
C GLY A 674 -18.99 -6.91 13.57
N ALA A 675 -19.52 -6.45 12.44
CA ALA A 675 -20.48 -7.21 11.64
C ALA A 675 -19.81 -8.46 11.01
N HIS A 676 -20.36 -9.66 11.24
CA HIS A 676 -19.75 -10.92 10.78
C HIS A 676 -20.77 -12.07 10.55
N THR A 677 -20.29 -13.20 10.00
CA THR A 677 -20.93 -14.54 10.03
C THR A 677 -20.07 -15.55 10.81
N ASP A 678 -20.66 -16.69 11.20
CA ASP A 678 -20.00 -17.72 12.01
C ASP A 678 -19.46 -18.89 11.18
N PHE A 679 -18.23 -19.33 11.47
CA PHE A 679 -17.53 -20.42 10.77
C PHE A 679 -17.79 -21.80 11.39
N VAL A 680 -19.06 -22.11 11.65
CA VAL A 680 -19.49 -23.40 12.19
C VAL A 680 -20.75 -23.91 11.48
N CYS A 681 -21.35 -25.01 11.93
CA CYS A 681 -22.65 -25.42 11.40
C CYS A 681 -23.73 -24.47 11.91
N PHE A 682 -23.75 -24.20 13.20
CA PHE A 682 -24.66 -23.25 13.84
C PHE A 682 -24.15 -22.89 15.23
N THR A 683 -24.67 -21.79 15.76
CA THR A 683 -24.37 -21.30 17.10
C THR A 683 -25.66 -21.26 17.91
N ILE A 684 -25.60 -21.68 19.18
CA ILE A 684 -26.66 -21.45 20.16
C ILE A 684 -26.15 -20.40 21.14
N LEU A 685 -26.88 -19.30 21.27
CA LEU A 685 -26.45 -18.10 21.97
C LEU A 685 -27.39 -17.79 23.13
N TYR A 686 -26.83 -17.79 24.34
CA TYR A 686 -27.43 -17.10 25.48
C TYR A 686 -27.15 -15.59 25.42
N GLN A 687 -28.17 -14.80 25.71
CA GLN A 687 -28.08 -13.36 25.92
C GLN A 687 -28.75 -13.00 27.26
N ASP A 688 -28.16 -12.07 27.99
CA ASP A 688 -28.77 -11.49 29.19
C ASP A 688 -29.87 -10.47 28.84
N ASP A 689 -30.47 -9.84 29.86
CA ASP A 689 -31.56 -8.87 29.72
C ASP A 689 -31.14 -7.51 29.12
N VAL A 690 -29.85 -7.31 28.86
CA VAL A 690 -29.30 -6.06 28.29
C VAL A 690 -29.43 -6.04 26.76
N GLY A 691 -29.39 -7.20 26.11
CA GLY A 691 -29.57 -7.31 24.66
C GLY A 691 -28.42 -6.66 23.86
N GLY A 692 -28.67 -6.23 22.62
CA GLY A 692 -27.67 -5.55 21.77
C GLY A 692 -27.15 -6.36 20.58
N LEU A 693 -27.73 -7.53 20.31
CA LEU A 693 -27.51 -8.26 19.05
C LEU A 693 -28.39 -7.65 17.95
N ASP A 694 -27.79 -7.32 16.80
CA ASP A 694 -28.49 -6.93 15.59
C ASP A 694 -28.25 -7.96 14.47
N VAL A 695 -29.27 -8.26 13.69
CA VAL A 695 -29.24 -9.17 12.54
C VAL A 695 -29.54 -8.39 11.26
N LEU A 696 -28.70 -8.54 10.23
CA LEU A 696 -28.82 -7.77 8.99
C LEU A 696 -29.77 -8.46 8.00
N ASN A 697 -30.86 -7.80 7.62
CA ASN A 697 -31.80 -8.33 6.62
C ASN A 697 -31.31 -8.12 5.17
N ALA A 698 -32.07 -8.59 4.17
CA ALA A 698 -31.68 -8.51 2.75
C ALA A 698 -31.67 -7.08 2.17
N ASN A 699 -32.23 -6.10 2.88
CA ASN A 699 -32.23 -4.68 2.54
C ASN A 699 -31.12 -3.89 3.26
N ALA A 700 -30.22 -4.58 3.96
CA ALA A 700 -29.20 -4.02 4.85
C ALA A 700 -29.76 -3.17 6.00
N GLU A 701 -30.98 -3.48 6.44
CA GLU A 701 -31.53 -2.93 7.67
C GLU A 701 -31.14 -3.84 8.85
N TRP A 702 -30.71 -3.23 9.95
CA TRP A 702 -30.37 -3.93 11.19
C TRP A 702 -31.65 -4.20 11.97
N ILE A 703 -32.00 -5.48 12.11
CA ILE A 703 -33.14 -5.95 12.88
C ILE A 703 -32.65 -6.34 14.28
N PRO A 704 -33.13 -5.68 15.34
CA PRO A 704 -32.71 -6.02 16.69
C PRO A 704 -33.20 -7.41 17.07
N ALA A 705 -32.35 -8.18 17.75
CA ALA A 705 -32.67 -9.44 18.39
C ALA A 705 -32.78 -9.22 19.91
N PRO A 706 -33.93 -8.75 20.42
CA PRO A 706 -34.09 -8.46 21.85
C PRO A 706 -33.91 -9.72 22.71
N ALA A 707 -33.47 -9.54 23.94
CA ALA A 707 -33.40 -10.64 24.89
C ALA A 707 -34.82 -11.09 25.28
N ILE A 708 -35.12 -12.38 25.07
CA ILE A 708 -36.40 -12.97 25.44
C ILE A 708 -36.16 -13.99 26.56
N PRO A 709 -36.70 -13.77 27.78
CA PRO A 709 -36.51 -14.68 28.90
C PRO A 709 -36.94 -16.13 28.56
N GLY A 710 -36.13 -17.11 28.99
CA GLY A 710 -36.40 -18.54 28.77
C GLY A 710 -36.15 -19.01 27.34
N THR A 711 -35.36 -18.27 26.54
CA THR A 711 -35.03 -18.64 25.16
C THR A 711 -33.53 -18.58 24.89
N PHE A 712 -33.09 -19.32 23.86
CA PHE A 712 -31.79 -19.11 23.22
C PHE A 712 -31.98 -18.61 21.79
N VAL A 713 -31.02 -17.84 21.29
CA VAL A 713 -30.93 -17.50 19.87
C VAL A 713 -30.12 -18.56 19.16
N VAL A 714 -30.59 -19.04 18.02
CA VAL A 714 -29.86 -19.95 17.13
C VAL A 714 -29.57 -19.23 15.83
N ASN A 715 -28.32 -19.29 15.37
CA ASN A 715 -27.94 -18.80 14.05
C ASN A 715 -27.18 -19.84 13.24
N ILE A 716 -27.42 -19.86 11.95
CA ILE A 716 -26.78 -20.78 11.02
C ILE A 716 -25.42 -20.25 10.60
N GLY A 717 -24.42 -21.11 10.62
CA GLY A 717 -23.06 -20.80 10.22
C GLY A 717 -22.75 -21.27 8.79
N ASP A 718 -21.58 -20.86 8.32
CA ASP A 718 -21.16 -21.04 6.93
C ASP A 718 -21.07 -22.53 6.54
N PHE A 719 -20.69 -23.43 7.46
CA PHE A 719 -20.55 -24.86 7.12
C PHE A 719 -21.90 -25.52 6.81
N LEU A 720 -22.95 -25.20 7.55
CA LEU A 720 -24.28 -25.78 7.30
C LEU A 720 -24.96 -25.12 6.10
N MET A 721 -24.72 -23.82 5.87
CA MET A 721 -25.11 -23.15 4.63
C MET A 721 -24.48 -23.85 3.41
N ARG A 722 -23.18 -24.14 3.45
CA ARG A 722 -22.51 -24.87 2.35
C ARG A 722 -22.99 -26.31 2.21
N ALA A 723 -23.12 -27.04 3.31
CA ALA A 723 -23.61 -28.42 3.30
C ALA A 723 -25.04 -28.53 2.72
N SER A 724 -25.87 -27.50 2.95
CA SER A 724 -27.24 -27.41 2.43
C SER A 724 -27.35 -26.79 1.03
N ASN A 725 -26.22 -26.45 0.39
CA ASN A 725 -26.17 -25.76 -0.90
C ASN A 725 -26.86 -24.38 -0.90
N ASP A 726 -26.49 -23.56 0.09
CA ASP A 726 -27.03 -22.22 0.35
C ASP A 726 -28.55 -22.19 0.60
N LYS A 727 -29.16 -23.35 0.92
CA LYS A 727 -30.58 -23.46 1.28
C LYS A 727 -30.85 -22.85 2.65
N PHE A 728 -30.02 -23.20 3.64
CA PHE A 728 -30.03 -22.52 4.94
C PHE A 728 -29.08 -21.34 4.92
N LEU A 729 -29.52 -20.17 5.36
CA LEU A 729 -28.78 -18.92 5.23
C LEU A 729 -27.87 -18.68 6.44
N SER A 730 -26.59 -18.40 6.22
CA SER A 730 -25.75 -17.77 7.24
C SER A 730 -25.91 -16.25 7.18
N THR A 731 -26.48 -15.68 8.23
CA THR A 731 -26.89 -14.26 8.23
C THR A 731 -25.93 -13.41 9.03
N VAL A 732 -25.61 -12.24 8.47
CA VAL A 732 -24.69 -11.27 9.06
C VAL A 732 -25.29 -10.68 10.32
N HIS A 733 -24.51 -10.59 11.38
CA HIS A 733 -24.93 -10.03 12.66
C HIS A 733 -23.80 -9.26 13.34
N ARG A 734 -24.14 -8.41 14.32
CA ARG A 734 -23.18 -7.60 15.10
C ARG A 734 -23.65 -7.43 16.53
N VAL A 735 -22.76 -6.95 17.41
CA VAL A 735 -23.13 -6.57 18.79
C VAL A 735 -22.84 -5.09 19.06
N LYS A 736 -23.85 -4.37 19.55
CA LYS A 736 -23.77 -2.99 20.04
C LYS A 736 -24.34 -2.90 21.45
N ASN A 737 -23.50 -2.67 22.45
CA ASN A 737 -23.94 -2.54 23.85
C ASN A 737 -24.20 -1.07 24.22
N ILE A 738 -25.17 -0.43 23.55
CA ILE A 738 -25.52 0.99 23.75
C ILE A 738 -26.37 1.24 25.02
N SER A 739 -26.54 0.23 25.88
CA SER A 739 -27.39 0.32 27.08
C SER A 739 -26.76 1.15 28.22
N GLY A 740 -25.44 1.36 28.18
CA GLY A 740 -24.68 1.92 29.30
C GLY A 740 -24.53 0.96 30.50
N LYS A 741 -24.96 -0.30 30.37
CA LYS A 741 -24.80 -1.37 31.37
C LYS A 741 -23.79 -2.41 30.87
N GLU A 742 -23.18 -3.14 31.78
CA GLU A 742 -22.41 -4.34 31.40
C GLU A 742 -23.33 -5.42 30.82
N ARG A 743 -22.81 -6.22 29.89
CA ARG A 743 -23.55 -7.31 29.23
C ARG A 743 -22.74 -8.61 29.24
N TYR A 744 -23.42 -9.74 29.35
CA TYR A 744 -22.85 -11.08 29.26
C TYR A 744 -23.52 -11.89 28.15
N SER A 745 -22.72 -12.67 27.42
CA SER A 745 -23.24 -13.61 26.43
C SER A 745 -22.41 -14.89 26.38
N MET A 746 -23.04 -16.00 25.99
CA MET A 746 -22.37 -17.30 25.90
C MET A 746 -22.70 -18.00 24.57
N PRO A 747 -22.10 -17.60 23.44
CA PRO A 747 -22.18 -18.38 22.22
C PRO A 747 -21.53 -19.76 22.39
N PHE A 748 -22.33 -20.79 22.10
CA PHE A 748 -21.93 -22.18 21.96
C PHE A 748 -21.91 -22.53 20.48
N PHE A 749 -20.71 -22.64 19.91
CA PHE A 749 -20.50 -22.91 18.50
C PHE A 749 -20.42 -24.42 18.27
N PHE A 750 -21.24 -24.95 17.36
CA PHE A 750 -21.32 -26.38 17.08
C PHE A 750 -20.99 -26.69 15.61
N SER A 751 -20.07 -27.61 15.39
CA SER A 751 -19.60 -28.00 14.06
C SER A 751 -19.36 -29.50 13.96
N PHE A 752 -19.12 -30.00 12.75
CA PHE A 752 -18.72 -31.39 12.51
C PHE A 752 -17.38 -31.73 13.19
N ASN A 753 -17.03 -33.01 13.28
CA ASN A 753 -15.74 -33.47 13.78
C ASN A 753 -14.59 -32.82 12.99
N MET A 754 -13.43 -32.63 13.62
CA MET A 754 -12.25 -32.01 13.00
C MET A 754 -11.75 -32.73 11.73
N ASP A 755 -11.98 -34.04 11.64
CA ASP A 755 -11.64 -34.91 10.52
C ASP A 755 -12.81 -35.12 9.54
N ALA A 756 -13.99 -34.55 9.82
CA ALA A 756 -15.17 -34.73 9.00
C ALA A 756 -15.02 -34.06 7.63
N TYR A 757 -15.21 -34.84 6.58
CA TYR A 757 -15.25 -34.34 5.22
C TYR A 757 -16.65 -33.79 4.89
N VAL A 758 -16.70 -32.53 4.47
CA VAL A 758 -17.94 -31.80 4.14
C VAL A 758 -17.97 -31.49 2.65
N GLU A 759 -18.99 -32.00 1.95
CA GLU A 759 -19.30 -31.70 0.55
C GLU A 759 -20.77 -31.34 0.41
N VAL A 760 -21.15 -30.72 -0.71
CA VAL A 760 -22.56 -30.55 -1.07
C VAL A 760 -23.17 -31.93 -1.30
N TYR A 761 -24.18 -32.29 -0.52
CA TYR A 761 -24.76 -33.63 -0.62
C TYR A 761 -25.42 -33.88 -1.98
N ARG A 762 -25.15 -35.05 -2.58
CA ARG A 762 -25.59 -35.42 -3.94
C ARG A 762 -27.07 -35.20 -4.23
N GLN A 763 -27.94 -35.38 -3.24
CA GLN A 763 -29.38 -35.14 -3.42
C GLN A 763 -29.75 -33.68 -3.72
N PHE A 764 -28.86 -32.72 -3.41
CA PHE A 764 -29.01 -31.30 -3.72
C PHE A 764 -28.28 -30.87 -5.01
N GLU A 765 -27.54 -31.79 -5.66
CA GLU A 765 -26.87 -31.51 -6.95
C GLU A 765 -27.89 -31.15 -8.05
N LYS A 766 -29.12 -31.69 -8.03
CA LYS A 766 -30.13 -31.34 -9.05
C LYS A 766 -30.66 -29.90 -8.94
N CYS A 767 -30.42 -29.22 -7.82
CA CYS A 767 -30.75 -27.81 -7.59
C CYS A 767 -29.53 -26.89 -7.81
N PHE A 768 -28.60 -27.27 -8.71
CA PHE A 768 -27.48 -26.41 -9.08
C PHE A 768 -27.98 -25.06 -9.63
N LYS A 769 -27.77 -23.98 -8.85
CA LYS A 769 -27.57 -22.66 -9.47
C LYS A 769 -26.31 -22.79 -10.34
N ARG A 770 -26.49 -22.60 -11.65
CA ARG A 770 -25.43 -22.68 -12.68
C ARG A 770 -24.20 -21.87 -12.22
N GLY A 771 -23.11 -22.54 -11.83
CA GLY A 771 -21.83 -21.87 -11.55
C GLY A 771 -20.97 -22.38 -10.37
N MET A 772 -21.50 -23.19 -9.44
CA MET A 772 -20.69 -23.66 -8.30
C MET A 772 -19.96 -24.98 -8.60
N LYS A 773 -18.65 -25.03 -8.36
CA LYS A 773 -17.86 -26.28 -8.33
C LYS A 773 -17.95 -26.88 -6.93
N SER A 774 -18.06 -28.21 -6.83
CA SER A 774 -17.89 -28.96 -5.58
C SER A 774 -16.58 -28.55 -4.90
N ALA A 775 -16.65 -27.85 -3.77
CA ALA A 775 -15.49 -27.49 -2.97
C ALA A 775 -15.14 -28.67 -2.06
N LYS A 776 -13.87 -29.10 -2.11
CA LYS A 776 -13.30 -30.12 -1.24
C LYS A 776 -12.84 -29.44 0.05
N LEU A 777 -13.66 -29.39 1.10
CA LEU A 777 -13.20 -28.92 2.42
C LEU A 777 -12.34 -30.03 3.06
N ILE A 778 -11.02 -29.89 2.96
CA ILE A 778 -10.06 -30.65 3.78
C ILE A 778 -9.69 -29.78 4.98
N SER A 779 -9.37 -30.42 6.11
CA SER A 779 -8.99 -29.91 7.43
C SER A 779 -8.07 -28.67 7.53
N GLU A 780 -7.53 -28.15 6.42
CA GLU A 780 -6.67 -26.95 6.37
C GLU A 780 -7.43 -25.66 6.77
N GLN A 781 -8.73 -25.55 6.50
CA GLN A 781 -9.53 -24.37 6.91
C GLN A 781 -9.99 -24.40 8.37
N ILE A 782 -10.03 -25.59 8.99
CA ILE A 782 -10.41 -25.73 10.41
C ILE A 782 -9.26 -25.26 11.32
N PHE A 783 -8.01 -25.41 10.86
CA PHE A 783 -6.83 -24.80 11.51
C PHE A 783 -6.78 -23.27 11.36
N ALA A 784 -7.30 -22.74 10.24
CA ALA A 784 -7.42 -21.30 10.00
C ALA A 784 -8.47 -20.66 10.92
N ALA A 785 -9.64 -21.29 11.11
CA ALA A 785 -10.67 -20.80 12.03
C ALA A 785 -10.22 -20.75 13.50
N GLY A 786 -9.23 -21.57 13.90
CA GLY A 786 -8.60 -21.51 15.21
C GLY A 786 -7.55 -20.40 15.37
N ASN A 787 -6.95 -19.92 14.27
CA ASN A 787 -5.81 -18.99 14.25
C ASN A 787 -6.11 -17.59 13.67
N GLU A 788 -7.20 -17.41 12.92
CA GLU A 788 -7.42 -16.19 12.13
C GLU A 788 -8.35 -15.16 12.77
N TYR A 789 -8.88 -15.42 13.97
CA TYR A 789 -9.62 -14.41 14.73
C TYR A 789 -8.74 -13.29 15.32
N CYS A 790 -7.41 -13.43 15.22
CA CYS A 790 -6.43 -12.36 15.37
C CYS A 790 -5.27 -12.56 14.39
N SER A 791 -5.33 -11.99 13.18
CA SER A 791 -4.10 -11.89 12.37
C SER A 791 -4.01 -10.58 11.58
N LEU A 792 -3.01 -9.77 11.96
CA LEU A 792 -2.12 -9.14 10.98
C LEU A 792 -1.15 -10.23 10.50
N SER A 793 -0.92 -10.29 9.19
CA SER A 793 0.04 -11.14 8.45
C SER A 793 -0.47 -12.48 7.89
N ALA A 794 -1.09 -12.43 6.70
CA ALA A 794 -1.05 -13.53 5.74
C ALA A 794 -1.21 -12.99 4.31
N ASN A 795 -0.11 -12.79 3.58
CA ASN A 795 -0.15 -12.61 2.12
C ASN A 795 1.20 -12.89 1.44
N ILE A 796 1.75 -14.11 1.58
CA ILE A 796 2.78 -14.62 0.65
C ILE A 796 2.56 -16.13 0.46
N THR A 797 1.82 -16.53 -0.59
CA THR A 797 2.14 -17.68 -1.49
C THR A 797 0.95 -18.01 -2.41
N ARG A 798 0.94 -17.47 -3.63
CA ARG A 798 0.11 -18.03 -4.74
C ARG A 798 0.88 -18.35 -6.02
N ARG A 799 2.20 -18.12 -6.06
CA ARG A 799 3.03 -18.33 -7.28
C ARG A 799 3.76 -19.67 -7.40
N SER A 800 3.79 -20.53 -6.37
CA SER A 800 4.52 -21.81 -6.43
C SER A 800 3.68 -23.06 -6.77
N GLN A 801 2.34 -22.98 -6.82
CA GLN A 801 1.50 -24.19 -6.92
C GLN A 801 1.17 -24.71 -8.34
N ARG A 802 1.70 -24.12 -9.42
CA ARG A 802 1.30 -24.52 -10.79
C ARG A 802 2.15 -25.60 -11.48
N ARG A 803 3.16 -26.19 -10.84
CA ARG A 803 3.90 -27.34 -11.40
C ARG A 803 4.07 -28.46 -10.38
N ARG A 804 3.14 -29.42 -10.38
CA ARG A 804 3.28 -30.87 -10.10
C ARG A 804 1.91 -31.45 -9.74
N ARG A 805 1.20 -31.99 -10.74
CA ARG A 805 0.03 -32.86 -10.55
C ARG A 805 0.42 -34.26 -11.02
N ARG A 806 0.78 -35.13 -10.08
CA ARG A 806 0.56 -36.59 -10.11
C ARG A 806 1.06 -37.18 -8.78
N ASP A 807 0.26 -38.09 -8.23
CA ASP A 807 0.44 -38.94 -7.04
C ASP A 807 0.02 -38.37 -5.67
N ASN A 808 -1.17 -38.81 -5.24
CA ASN A 808 -1.97 -38.25 -4.14
C ASN A 808 -2.04 -39.19 -2.90
N ARG A 809 -0.98 -39.95 -2.60
CA ARG A 809 -0.92 -40.84 -1.42
C ARG A 809 0.27 -40.61 -0.48
N LEU A 810 1.31 -39.88 -0.92
CA LEU A 810 2.50 -39.60 -0.10
C LEU A 810 2.46 -38.26 0.65
N TYR A 811 1.52 -37.36 0.30
CA TYR A 811 1.42 -36.02 0.90
C TYR A 811 0.89 -36.06 2.35
N THR A 812 0.03 -37.03 2.68
CA THR A 812 -0.55 -37.20 4.01
C THR A 812 0.47 -37.67 5.05
N TYR A 813 1.46 -38.48 4.64
CA TYR A 813 2.52 -38.97 5.52
C TYR A 813 3.60 -37.92 5.81
N TRP A 814 3.79 -36.96 4.89
CA TRP A 814 4.76 -35.87 5.04
C TRP A 814 4.27 -34.76 5.99
N LEU A 815 2.96 -34.52 6.07
CA LEU A 815 2.35 -33.56 7.01
C LEU A 815 2.39 -34.03 8.46
N LEU A 816 2.22 -35.34 8.72
CA LEU A 816 2.25 -35.91 10.08
C LEU A 816 3.65 -35.87 10.72
N GLN A 817 4.73 -35.92 9.93
CA GLN A 817 6.10 -35.79 10.47
C GLN A 817 6.47 -34.35 10.86
N LYS A 818 5.87 -33.32 10.25
CA LYS A 818 6.08 -31.91 10.66
C LYS A 818 5.54 -31.60 12.07
N CYS A 819 4.51 -32.32 12.53
CA CYS A 819 3.93 -32.12 13.85
C CYS A 819 4.82 -32.63 15.00
N HIS A 820 5.66 -33.64 14.77
CA HIS A 820 6.55 -34.17 15.80
C HIS A 820 7.70 -33.21 16.18
N ILE A 821 8.11 -32.32 15.26
CA ILE A 821 9.21 -31.36 15.51
C ILE A 821 8.73 -30.12 16.30
N ASN A 822 7.44 -29.76 16.18
CA ASN A 822 6.84 -28.67 16.97
C ASN A 822 6.60 -29.04 18.44
N ILE A 823 6.71 -30.33 18.81
CA ILE A 823 6.55 -30.79 20.20
C ILE A 823 7.84 -30.55 21.03
N LEU A 824 9.00 -30.49 20.38
CA LEU A 824 10.29 -30.24 21.04
C LEU A 824 10.59 -28.74 21.27
N LEU A 825 10.07 -27.84 20.42
CA LEU A 825 10.32 -26.39 20.49
C LEU A 825 9.61 -25.68 21.66
N SER A 826 8.50 -26.25 22.12
CA SER A 826 7.68 -25.73 23.22
C SER A 826 8.26 -25.95 24.62
N LEU A 827 9.16 -26.92 24.79
CA LEU A 827 9.78 -27.19 26.10
C LEU A 827 10.91 -26.21 26.45
N VAL A 828 11.34 -25.38 25.51
CA VAL A 828 12.42 -24.40 25.71
C VAL A 828 11.88 -22.98 25.97
N TYR A 829 10.65 -22.68 25.51
CA TYR A 829 10.03 -21.35 25.64
C TYR A 829 9.49 -21.06 27.06
N GLU A 830 9.23 -22.11 27.86
CA GLU A 830 8.64 -22.00 29.21
C GLU A 830 9.59 -21.43 30.27
N LYS A 831 10.87 -21.18 29.93
CA LYS A 831 11.90 -20.74 30.90
C LYS A 831 12.28 -19.26 30.87
N MET A 832 11.77 -18.43 29.95
CA MET A 832 12.35 -17.09 29.73
C MET A 832 11.49 -15.86 30.03
N THR A 833 10.21 -15.97 30.44
CA THR A 833 9.42 -14.74 30.70
C THR A 833 8.52 -14.85 31.93
N SER A 834 9.09 -14.57 33.09
CA SER A 834 8.33 -14.17 34.28
C SER A 834 8.96 -12.90 34.86
N LYS A 835 8.23 -11.76 34.74
CA LYS A 835 8.05 -10.72 35.77
C LYS A 835 7.49 -9.44 35.15
N THR A 836 6.17 -9.28 35.25
CA THR A 836 5.47 -7.98 35.30
C THR A 836 5.40 -7.50 36.75
N PRO A 837 5.22 -6.18 36.97
CA PRO A 837 3.91 -5.72 37.43
C PRO A 837 3.43 -4.39 36.79
N THR A 838 2.11 -4.29 36.60
CA THR A 838 1.27 -3.08 36.36
C THR A 838 0.75 -2.53 37.71
N PRO A 839 -0.19 -1.54 37.87
CA PRO A 839 -0.77 -0.49 36.99
C PRO A 839 -0.92 0.90 37.69
N ASN A 840 -1.29 1.95 36.95
CA ASN A 840 -2.33 2.92 37.37
C ASN A 840 -2.78 3.78 36.19
N GLY A 841 -4.10 3.84 35.96
CA GLY A 841 -4.70 4.58 34.85
C GLY A 841 -4.57 6.10 34.99
N ILE A 842 -4.48 6.79 33.86
CA ILE A 842 -4.95 8.15 33.56
C ILE A 842 -5.04 8.25 32.03
N ALA A 843 -6.03 9.01 31.54
CA ALA A 843 -6.36 9.25 30.13
C ALA A 843 -5.16 9.67 29.25
N SER A 844 -5.25 9.41 27.94
CA SER A 844 -4.50 10.17 26.94
C SER A 844 -5.38 10.75 25.85
N THR A 845 -5.76 12.01 26.09
CA THR A 845 -5.75 13.07 25.10
C THR A 845 -4.45 13.02 24.28
N LEU A 846 -4.39 13.69 23.13
CA LEU A 846 -3.16 13.95 22.35
C LEU A 846 -2.01 14.62 23.15
N ASP A 847 -2.19 14.81 24.46
CA ASP A 847 -1.27 15.39 25.44
C ASP A 847 -0.88 14.44 26.60
N ALA A 848 -1.28 13.17 26.66
CA ALA A 848 -0.68 12.34 27.71
C ALA A 848 0.78 12.04 27.37
N PRO A 849 1.67 12.14 28.36
CA PRO A 849 3.01 11.65 28.21
C PRO A 849 2.94 10.12 28.04
N ASN A 850 3.16 9.64 26.82
CA ASN A 850 3.78 8.33 26.65
C ASN A 850 5.15 8.45 27.32
N ALA A 851 5.21 8.10 28.61
CA ALA A 851 6.46 8.08 29.33
C ALA A 851 7.33 7.00 28.68
N ASP A 852 8.50 7.41 28.20
CA ASP A 852 9.52 6.46 27.76
C ASP A 852 9.80 5.52 28.95
N PRO A 853 9.70 4.19 28.80
CA PRO A 853 10.01 3.25 29.89
C PRO A 853 11.45 3.38 30.41
N LEU A 854 12.33 4.06 29.66
CA LEU A 854 13.67 4.41 30.13
C LEU A 854 13.72 5.70 30.93
N GLN A 855 12.68 6.53 30.94
CA GLN A 855 12.70 7.85 31.58
C GLN A 855 13.09 7.74 33.06
N GLY A 856 14.13 8.48 33.46
CA GLY A 856 14.68 8.48 34.81
C GLY A 856 15.52 7.25 35.18
N THR A 857 15.67 6.27 34.29
CA THR A 857 16.54 5.11 34.51
C THR A 857 18.01 5.44 34.21
N LYS A 858 18.93 4.55 34.60
CA LYS A 858 20.36 4.67 34.24
C LYS A 858 20.65 4.55 32.72
N TYR A 859 19.62 4.27 31.91
CA TYR A 859 19.68 4.18 30.45
C TYR A 859 18.97 5.36 29.75
N ASP A 860 18.46 6.35 30.52
CA ASP A 860 17.75 7.53 30.00
C ASP A 860 18.69 8.56 29.37
N PHE A 861 19.22 8.29 28.18
CA PHE A 861 20.03 9.29 27.47
C PHE A 861 19.12 10.32 26.80
N PRO A 862 19.07 11.59 27.26
CA PRO A 862 18.20 12.59 26.68
C PRO A 862 18.62 12.93 25.25
N ARG A 863 17.64 13.28 24.41
CA ARG A 863 17.90 13.78 23.05
C ARG A 863 18.35 15.23 23.10
N ASP A 864 19.51 15.51 22.52
CA ASP A 864 19.95 16.87 22.22
C ASP A 864 19.64 17.21 20.76
N HIS A 865 18.80 18.21 20.55
CA HIS A 865 18.43 18.72 19.22
C HIS A 865 19.27 19.93 18.78
N VAL A 866 20.06 20.50 19.70
CA VAL A 866 20.84 21.71 19.46
C VAL A 866 22.26 21.36 19.03
N GLY A 867 22.89 20.40 19.72
CA GLY A 867 24.30 20.06 19.49
C GLY A 867 25.20 21.30 19.60
N TYR A 868 26.16 21.44 18.69
CA TYR A 868 26.97 22.67 18.60
C TYR A 868 26.22 23.89 18.01
N GLY A 869 25.04 23.68 17.40
CA GLY A 869 24.25 24.72 16.75
C GLY A 869 25.02 25.53 15.70
N ARG A 870 24.62 26.79 15.49
CA ARG A 870 25.30 27.70 14.53
C ARG A 870 26.75 28.03 14.92
N LYS A 871 27.10 27.86 16.19
CA LYS A 871 28.40 28.22 16.77
C LYS A 871 29.27 26.96 16.93
N SER A 872 29.57 26.28 15.83
CA SER A 872 30.57 25.21 15.80
C SER A 872 31.93 25.69 16.34
N HIS A 873 32.65 24.80 17.02
CA HIS A 873 34.02 25.04 17.47
C HIS A 873 35.06 24.43 16.52
N ASN A 874 36.33 24.80 16.70
CA ASN A 874 37.46 24.23 15.97
C ASN A 874 38.09 23.11 16.83
N PRO A 875 38.07 21.84 16.39
CA PRO A 875 38.66 20.72 17.12
C PRO A 875 40.19 20.69 17.20
N GLN A 876 40.87 21.66 16.58
CA GLN A 876 42.32 21.80 16.58
C GLN A 876 43.01 20.52 16.07
N TRP A 877 42.52 19.94 14.97
CA TRP A 877 43.08 18.71 14.43
C TRP A 877 44.61 18.81 14.25
N PRO A 878 45.36 17.71 14.45
CA PRO A 878 46.81 17.71 14.34
C PRO A 878 47.30 18.34 13.03
N ASN A 879 48.44 19.03 13.10
CA ASN A 879 49.05 19.74 11.97
C ASN A 879 48.11 20.76 11.30
N ASP A 880 47.17 21.33 12.08
CA ASP A 880 46.16 22.26 11.58
C ASP A 880 45.33 21.65 10.43
N ALA A 881 45.00 20.36 10.51
CA ALA A 881 44.26 19.70 9.43
C ALA A 881 42.88 20.35 9.23
N ARG A 882 42.51 20.54 7.96
CA ARG A 882 41.23 21.12 7.51
C ARG A 882 40.08 20.14 7.68
N ILE A 883 40.37 18.84 7.71
CA ILE A 883 39.38 17.78 7.88
C ILE A 883 40.06 16.53 8.45
N ALA A 884 39.37 15.82 9.33
CA ALA A 884 39.73 14.46 9.73
C ALA A 884 38.90 13.47 8.90
N VAL A 885 39.51 12.46 8.29
CA VAL A 885 38.78 11.43 7.51
C VAL A 885 39.02 10.08 8.16
N SER A 886 37.93 9.37 8.45
CA SER A 886 37.96 8.04 9.05
C SER A 886 37.25 7.05 8.14
N PHE A 887 38.02 6.11 7.58
CA PHE A 887 37.48 4.97 6.87
C PHE A 887 37.16 3.87 7.87
N VAL A 888 35.96 3.30 7.74
CA VAL A 888 35.47 2.21 8.57
C VAL A 888 35.20 1.00 7.70
N ILE A 889 35.83 -0.13 8.05
CA ILE A 889 35.55 -1.43 7.45
C ILE A 889 34.67 -2.23 8.42
N ASN A 890 33.43 -2.50 8.04
CA ASN A 890 32.53 -3.37 8.79
C ASN A 890 32.85 -4.82 8.41
N TYR A 891 33.45 -5.56 9.35
CA TYR A 891 33.84 -6.96 9.19
C TYR A 891 32.85 -7.84 9.94
N GLU A 892 31.91 -8.41 9.19
CA GLU A 892 30.71 -9.12 9.68
C GLU A 892 30.71 -10.60 9.26
N GLU A 893 31.63 -10.97 8.38
CA GLU A 893 31.60 -12.20 7.59
C GLU A 893 31.75 -13.47 8.44
N GLY A 894 30.71 -14.30 8.41
CA GLY A 894 30.58 -15.51 9.21
C GLY A 894 29.79 -15.31 10.51
N ALA A 895 29.40 -14.08 10.83
CA ALA A 895 28.60 -13.74 12.01
C ALA A 895 27.16 -13.30 11.67
N GLU A 896 26.75 -13.39 10.41
CA GLU A 896 25.39 -13.21 9.95
C GLU A 896 24.45 -14.34 10.41
N ARG A 897 23.14 -14.11 10.23
CA ARG A 897 22.11 -15.11 10.50
C ARG A 897 22.19 -16.28 9.52
N THR A 898 22.42 -17.48 10.03
CA THR A 898 22.33 -18.73 9.28
C THR A 898 22.14 -19.90 10.24
N LEU A 899 21.49 -20.96 9.78
CA LEU A 899 21.38 -22.21 10.52
C LEU A 899 22.75 -22.76 10.95
N LEU A 900 23.83 -22.50 10.18
CA LEU A 900 25.19 -22.93 10.57
C LEU A 900 25.69 -22.24 11.85
N ASN A 901 25.16 -21.07 12.15
CA ASN A 901 25.47 -20.29 13.36
C ASN A 901 24.46 -20.57 14.49
N GLY A 902 23.54 -21.52 14.30
CA GLY A 902 22.49 -21.86 15.26
C GLY A 902 21.25 -20.97 15.18
N ASP A 903 21.13 -20.13 14.15
CA ASP A 903 19.96 -19.26 13.97
C ASP A 903 18.79 -20.03 13.32
N PHE A 904 17.56 -19.63 13.65
CA PHE A 904 16.35 -20.20 13.03
C PHE A 904 16.07 -19.70 11.61
N GLN A 905 16.75 -18.63 11.18
CA GLN A 905 16.53 -18.00 9.88
C GLN A 905 17.83 -17.54 9.24
N SER A 906 17.80 -17.33 7.92
CA SER A 906 18.91 -16.71 7.18
C SER A 906 18.95 -15.19 7.35
N GLU A 907 20.10 -14.58 7.09
CA GLU A 907 20.24 -13.15 6.88
C GLU A 907 19.50 -12.72 5.61
N ASN A 908 18.98 -11.51 5.63
CA ASN A 908 18.19 -10.92 4.56
C ASN A 908 18.54 -9.45 4.29
N ARG A 909 19.45 -8.85 5.05
CA ARG A 909 19.94 -7.48 4.85
C ARG A 909 21.34 -7.48 4.25
N LEU A 910 21.67 -6.37 3.56
CA LEU A 910 23.03 -6.06 3.09
C LEU A 910 23.68 -7.16 2.23
N TRP A 911 22.91 -7.71 1.29
CA TRP A 911 23.38 -8.64 0.26
C TRP A 911 22.85 -8.21 -1.12
N GLU A 912 23.34 -8.81 -2.21
CA GLU A 912 23.08 -8.34 -3.59
C GLU A 912 21.60 -8.21 -4.01
N GLN A 913 20.66 -8.91 -3.38
CA GLN A 913 19.23 -8.76 -3.70
C GLN A 913 18.50 -8.12 -2.52
N PRO A 914 18.25 -6.79 -2.57
CA PRO A 914 17.44 -6.13 -1.55
C PRO A 914 16.02 -6.72 -1.51
N ASP A 915 15.36 -6.60 -0.35
CA ASP A 915 13.96 -6.96 -0.11
C ASP A 915 13.58 -8.44 -0.26
N VAL A 916 14.55 -9.35 -0.35
CA VAL A 916 14.26 -10.78 -0.29
C VAL A 916 14.01 -11.19 1.17
N PRO A 917 12.87 -11.81 1.51
CA PRO A 917 12.61 -12.26 2.88
C PRO A 917 13.62 -13.30 3.37
N ALA A 918 13.86 -13.33 4.69
CA ALA A 918 14.67 -14.37 5.31
C ALA A 918 14.10 -15.77 5.06
N ARG A 919 14.98 -16.75 4.88
CA ARG A 919 14.61 -18.16 4.79
C ARG A 919 14.44 -18.70 6.19
N ILE A 920 13.27 -19.26 6.50
CA ILE A 920 12.92 -19.76 7.83
C ILE A 920 13.18 -21.27 7.88
N GLY A 921 13.98 -21.73 8.85
CA GLY A 921 14.30 -23.14 9.05
C GLY A 921 15.14 -23.77 7.95
N GLU A 922 15.70 -22.98 7.03
CA GLU A 922 16.59 -23.43 5.97
C GLU A 922 17.70 -22.40 5.69
N ARG A 923 18.83 -22.87 5.13
CA ARG A 923 19.96 -22.03 4.74
C ARG A 923 19.66 -21.22 3.48
N ALA A 924 20.21 -20.00 3.41
CA ALA A 924 20.24 -19.21 2.18
C ALA A 924 21.67 -19.21 1.63
N VAL A 925 22.04 -20.30 0.94
CA VAL A 925 23.43 -20.54 0.49
C VAL A 925 24.00 -19.43 -0.40
N ASN A 926 23.14 -18.72 -1.12
CA ASN A 926 23.51 -17.57 -1.93
C ASN A 926 23.87 -16.33 -1.09
N VAL A 927 23.18 -16.12 0.03
CA VAL A 927 23.49 -15.03 0.98
C VAL A 927 24.79 -15.34 1.71
N GLU A 928 24.92 -16.57 2.21
CA GLU A 928 26.14 -17.07 2.86
C GLU A 928 27.35 -16.93 1.92
N SER A 929 27.20 -17.32 0.65
CA SER A 929 28.27 -17.19 -0.34
C SER A 929 28.64 -15.73 -0.66
N ASP A 930 27.74 -14.77 -0.46
CA ASP A 930 28.03 -13.34 -0.66
C ASP A 930 28.86 -12.79 0.52
N TYR A 931 28.54 -13.22 1.75
CA TYR A 931 29.38 -12.96 2.92
C TYR A 931 30.75 -13.66 2.81
N ASP A 932 30.81 -14.89 2.31
CA ASP A 932 32.07 -15.59 2.03
C ASP A 932 32.97 -14.80 1.07
N TYR A 933 32.40 -14.09 0.08
CA TYR A 933 33.19 -13.24 -0.81
C TYR A 933 33.92 -12.13 -0.03
N GLY A 934 33.25 -11.53 0.95
CA GLY A 934 33.81 -10.49 1.81
C GLY A 934 35.04 -10.97 2.57
N SER A 935 34.95 -12.12 3.23
CA SER A 935 36.06 -12.68 4.03
C SER A 935 37.20 -13.27 3.20
N ARG A 936 36.88 -13.80 2.01
CA ARG A 936 37.87 -14.47 1.15
C ARG A 936 38.65 -13.53 0.25
N VAL A 937 38.04 -12.43 -0.19
CA VAL A 937 38.60 -11.56 -1.23
C VAL A 937 38.41 -10.09 -0.92
N GLY A 938 37.22 -9.70 -0.45
CA GLY A 938 36.84 -8.31 -0.27
C GLY A 938 37.70 -7.57 0.75
N VAL A 939 37.94 -8.18 1.92
CA VAL A 939 38.70 -7.58 3.01
C VAL A 939 40.15 -7.29 2.61
N TRP A 940 40.82 -8.25 1.96
CA TRP A 940 42.21 -8.12 1.52
C TRP A 940 42.40 -6.98 0.53
N ARG A 941 41.49 -6.87 -0.44
CA ARG A 941 41.52 -5.79 -1.44
C ARG A 941 41.39 -4.40 -0.81
N LEU A 942 40.56 -4.27 0.23
CA LEU A 942 40.42 -3.00 0.95
C LEU A 942 41.66 -2.70 1.80
N LEU A 943 42.17 -3.68 2.56
CA LEU A 943 43.38 -3.51 3.37
C LEU A 943 44.58 -3.10 2.52
N GLU A 944 44.84 -3.81 1.41
CA GLU A 944 45.92 -3.50 0.47
C GLU A 944 45.84 -2.06 -0.08
N LEU A 945 44.63 -1.56 -0.38
CA LEU A 945 44.43 -0.19 -0.86
C LEU A 945 44.86 0.85 0.19
N PHE A 946 44.43 0.65 1.43
CA PHE A 946 44.70 1.59 2.51
C PHE A 946 46.16 1.54 2.95
N GLU A 947 46.75 0.34 3.03
CA GLU A 947 48.18 0.14 3.30
C GLU A 947 49.05 0.81 2.22
N ALA A 948 48.70 0.68 0.94
CA ALA A 948 49.44 1.31 -0.16
C ALA A 948 49.48 2.85 -0.07
N HIS A 949 48.52 3.46 0.62
CA HIS A 949 48.46 4.91 0.84
C HIS A 949 48.93 5.33 2.24
N GLY A 950 49.30 4.38 3.10
CA GLY A 950 49.61 4.64 4.51
C GLY A 950 48.40 5.20 5.28
N PHE A 951 47.18 4.87 4.86
CA PHE A 951 45.95 5.36 5.47
C PHE A 951 45.47 4.36 6.53
N PRO A 952 45.54 4.69 7.83
CA PRO A 952 45.03 3.79 8.85
C PRO A 952 43.50 3.82 8.86
N VAL A 953 42.87 2.67 9.07
CA VAL A 953 41.40 2.52 9.12
C VAL A 953 40.95 2.01 10.48
N THR A 954 39.66 2.15 10.75
CA THR A 954 39.01 1.48 11.89
C THR A 954 38.19 0.30 11.38
N MET A 955 38.54 -0.91 11.79
CA MET A 955 37.74 -2.09 11.54
C MET A 955 36.70 -2.25 12.65
N TYR A 956 35.42 -2.15 12.30
CA TYR A 956 34.33 -2.60 13.15
C TYR A 956 34.16 -4.09 12.97
N ALA A 957 34.75 -4.84 13.90
CA ALA A 957 34.83 -6.29 13.82
C ALA A 957 33.79 -6.96 14.71
N VAL A 958 32.98 -7.83 14.11
CA VAL A 958 32.11 -8.74 14.84
C VAL A 958 32.97 -9.86 15.43
N GLY A 959 32.83 -10.14 16.73
CA GLY A 959 33.72 -11.08 17.43
C GLY A 959 33.76 -12.45 16.79
N GLN A 960 32.59 -13.05 16.55
CA GLN A 960 32.50 -14.35 15.91
C GLN A 960 33.10 -14.38 14.49
N ALA A 961 33.04 -13.26 13.75
CA ALA A 961 33.64 -13.17 12.42
C ALA A 961 35.18 -13.28 12.51
N LEU A 962 35.81 -12.61 13.47
CA LEU A 962 37.26 -12.73 13.71
C LEU A 962 37.65 -14.06 14.35
N GLU A 963 36.79 -14.68 15.17
CA GLU A 963 37.05 -16.04 15.67
C GLU A 963 37.14 -17.05 14.52
N LYS A 964 36.35 -16.86 13.47
CA LYS A 964 36.35 -17.71 12.28
C LYS A 964 37.49 -17.39 11.32
N ASN A 965 37.96 -16.14 11.29
CA ASN A 965 39.05 -15.71 10.42
C ASN A 965 40.04 -14.80 11.17
N PRO A 966 40.89 -15.38 12.05
CA PRO A 966 41.82 -14.62 12.88
C PRO A 966 42.94 -13.94 12.08
N GLU A 967 43.21 -14.40 10.85
CA GLU A 967 44.22 -13.79 9.96
C GLU A 967 43.89 -12.33 9.63
N VAL A 968 42.61 -11.99 9.52
CA VAL A 968 42.16 -10.60 9.32
C VAL A 968 42.52 -9.71 10.51
N ALA A 969 42.45 -10.24 11.73
CA ALA A 969 42.87 -9.51 12.92
C ALA A 969 44.39 -9.27 12.91
N GLU A 970 45.18 -10.30 12.60
CA GLU A 970 46.64 -10.18 12.50
C GLU A 970 47.06 -9.16 11.44
N ALA A 971 46.49 -9.25 10.25
CA ALA A 971 46.76 -8.32 9.15
C ALA A 971 46.39 -6.88 9.52
N SER A 972 45.21 -6.67 10.12
CA SER A 972 44.76 -5.34 10.53
C SER A 972 45.70 -4.72 11.56
N LEU A 973 46.15 -5.49 12.57
CA LEU A 973 47.10 -5.00 13.56
C LEU A 973 48.47 -4.70 12.94
N LYS A 974 48.96 -5.56 12.05
CA LYS A 974 50.24 -5.38 11.34
C LYS A 974 50.22 -4.16 10.42
N GLY A 975 49.08 -3.89 9.77
CA GLY A 975 48.84 -2.70 8.95
C GLY A 975 48.65 -1.40 9.75
N GLY A 976 48.68 -1.47 11.09
CA GLY A 976 48.50 -0.31 11.97
C GLY A 976 47.05 0.20 12.01
N HIS A 977 46.09 -0.66 11.71
CA HIS A 977 44.66 -0.34 11.77
C HIS A 977 44.11 -0.55 13.17
N GLU A 978 43.06 0.20 13.50
CA GLU A 978 42.30 0.01 14.74
C GLU A 978 41.32 -1.15 14.57
N ILE A 979 41.19 -2.01 15.57
CA ILE A 979 40.09 -2.97 15.69
C ILE A 979 39.17 -2.51 16.82
N ALA A 980 37.99 -2.02 16.45
CA ALA A 980 36.93 -1.63 17.35
C ALA A 980 35.79 -2.66 17.31
N SER A 981 34.93 -2.63 18.34
CA SER A 981 33.87 -3.62 18.48
C SER A 981 32.71 -3.36 17.51
N HIS A 982 32.23 -4.43 16.88
CA HIS A 982 30.95 -4.46 16.17
C HIS A 982 29.94 -5.46 16.78
N ALA A 983 29.94 -5.56 18.11
CA ALA A 983 29.24 -6.59 18.87
C ALA A 983 29.70 -8.03 18.56
N TYR A 984 29.20 -9.02 19.31
CA TYR A 984 29.64 -10.41 19.14
C TYR A 984 29.02 -11.10 17.91
N ARG A 985 27.80 -10.68 17.51
CA ARG A 985 27.02 -11.26 16.42
C ARG A 985 26.40 -10.17 15.56
N TRP A 986 26.23 -10.44 14.26
CA TRP A 986 25.54 -9.52 13.34
C TRP A 986 24.03 -9.79 13.32
N VAL A 987 23.36 -9.43 14.42
CA VAL A 987 21.92 -9.66 14.64
C VAL A 987 21.23 -8.39 15.10
N ASP A 988 19.89 -8.42 15.14
CA ASP A 988 19.10 -7.33 15.72
C ASP A 988 18.99 -7.52 17.24
N TYR A 989 19.45 -6.54 18.01
CA TYR A 989 19.39 -6.54 19.48
C TYR A 989 18.09 -5.90 20.00
N HIS A 990 17.24 -5.36 19.12
CA HIS A 990 15.96 -4.79 19.49
C HIS A 990 15.02 -5.87 20.06
N GLY A 991 14.62 -5.73 21.32
CA GLY A 991 13.81 -6.72 22.05
C GLY A 991 14.60 -7.78 22.83
N MET A 992 15.94 -7.75 22.78
CA MET A 992 16.79 -8.55 23.66
C MET A 992 16.72 -8.01 25.10
N SER A 993 16.73 -8.90 26.10
CA SER A 993 16.79 -8.44 27.50
C SER A 993 18.17 -7.81 27.78
N PRO A 994 18.25 -6.82 28.68
CA PRO A 994 19.52 -6.20 29.05
C PRO A 994 20.57 -7.20 29.54
N GLU A 995 20.16 -8.26 30.24
CA GLU A 995 21.05 -9.31 30.74
C GLU A 995 21.66 -10.13 29.62
N MET A 996 20.86 -10.50 28.61
CA MET A 996 21.34 -11.23 27.45
C MET A 996 22.25 -10.35 26.60
N GLU A 997 21.89 -9.08 26.39
CA GLU A 997 22.74 -8.16 25.64
C GLU A 997 24.08 -7.92 26.37
N LYS A 998 24.07 -7.79 27.70
CA LYS A 998 25.26 -7.72 28.53
C LYS A 998 26.18 -8.92 28.32
N GLU A 999 25.63 -10.14 28.29
CA GLU A 999 26.40 -11.36 27.98
C GLU A 999 27.08 -11.27 26.60
N TYR A 1000 26.39 -10.76 25.58
CA TYR A 1000 26.98 -10.58 24.24
C TYR A 1000 28.09 -9.54 24.24
N ILE A 1001 27.97 -8.46 25.03
CA ILE A 1001 29.04 -7.46 25.19
C ILE A 1001 30.28 -8.12 25.80
N GLU A 1002 30.11 -8.92 26.85
CA GLU A 1002 31.21 -9.62 27.51
C GLU A 1002 31.88 -10.66 26.59
N ARG A 1003 31.07 -11.41 25.82
CA ARG A 1003 31.57 -12.35 24.82
C ARG A 1003 32.38 -11.66 23.75
N GLN A 1004 31.93 -10.49 23.30
CA GLN A 1004 32.68 -9.68 22.34
C GLN A 1004 34.02 -9.22 22.89
N LEU A 1005 34.06 -8.73 24.13
CA LEU A 1005 35.31 -8.34 24.79
C LEU A 1005 36.28 -9.51 24.91
N ALA A 1006 35.78 -10.69 25.32
CA ALA A 1006 36.57 -11.91 25.43
C ALA A 1006 37.10 -12.36 24.05
N SER A 1007 36.24 -12.33 23.03
CA SER A 1007 36.58 -12.67 21.64
C SER A 1007 37.70 -11.77 21.12
N LEU A 1008 37.53 -10.44 21.17
CA LEU A 1008 38.54 -9.52 20.68
C LEU A 1008 39.84 -9.56 21.48
N LYS A 1009 39.78 -9.72 22.80
CA LYS A 1009 40.99 -9.92 23.62
C LYS A 1009 41.76 -11.18 23.19
N LYS A 1010 41.04 -12.24 22.86
CA LYS A 1010 41.61 -13.52 22.40
C LYS A 1010 42.19 -13.42 20.99
N THR A 1011 41.51 -12.78 20.04
CA THR A 1011 41.94 -12.73 18.63
C THR A 1011 42.96 -11.63 18.36
N THR A 1012 42.92 -10.51 19.08
CA THR A 1012 43.78 -9.34 18.84
C THR A 1012 44.84 -9.10 19.92
N GLY A 1013 44.73 -9.79 21.07
CA GLY A 1013 45.59 -9.55 22.24
C GLY A 1013 45.21 -8.30 23.05
N GLN A 1014 44.26 -7.49 22.61
CA GLN A 1014 43.81 -6.26 23.28
C GLN A 1014 42.29 -6.17 23.40
N TYR A 1015 41.80 -5.43 24.38
CA TYR A 1015 40.38 -5.08 24.44
C TYR A 1015 40.10 -3.94 23.46
N PRO A 1016 38.93 -3.93 22.79
CA PRO A 1016 38.55 -2.79 21.96
C PRO A 1016 38.41 -1.54 22.83
N VAL A 1017 38.81 -0.40 22.29
CA VAL A 1017 38.65 0.91 22.95
C VAL A 1017 37.48 1.72 22.38
N GLY A 1018 36.83 1.20 21.34
CA GLY A 1018 35.69 1.81 20.67
C GLY A 1018 34.57 0.80 20.39
N TRP A 1019 33.33 1.28 20.37
CA TRP A 1019 32.15 0.44 20.14
C TRP A 1019 31.18 1.02 19.10
N TYR A 1020 30.63 0.14 18.27
CA TYR A 1020 29.52 0.44 17.35
C TYR A 1020 28.63 -0.79 17.17
N TYR A 1021 27.32 -0.68 17.35
CA TYR A 1021 26.39 -1.77 17.09
C TYR A 1021 25.83 -1.75 15.66
N GLY A 1022 25.33 -0.60 15.21
CA GLY A 1022 24.53 -0.49 13.98
C GLY A 1022 23.13 -1.14 14.07
N ARG A 1023 22.92 -2.15 14.92
CA ARG A 1023 21.64 -2.84 15.19
C ARG A 1023 21.31 -2.89 16.69
N LEU A 1024 21.32 -1.73 17.35
CA LEU A 1024 21.21 -1.58 18.80
C LEU A 1024 19.78 -1.69 19.38
N SER A 1025 19.71 -1.97 20.68
CA SER A 1025 18.53 -1.78 21.53
C SER A 1025 18.55 -0.39 22.20
N PRO A 1026 17.44 0.06 22.81
CA PRO A 1026 17.43 1.28 23.62
C PRO A 1026 18.41 1.27 24.81
N TYR A 1027 18.84 0.08 25.28
CA TYR A 1027 19.73 -0.09 26.42
C TYR A 1027 21.22 -0.08 26.04
N SER A 1028 21.54 -0.40 24.78
CA SER A 1028 22.89 -0.74 24.32
C SER A 1028 23.97 0.24 24.75
N LYS A 1029 23.72 1.54 24.56
CA LYS A 1029 24.66 2.62 24.89
C LYS A 1029 25.06 2.60 26.37
N GLY A 1030 24.08 2.46 27.26
CA GLY A 1030 24.38 2.42 28.69
C GLY A 1030 24.97 1.08 29.13
N LEU A 1031 24.57 -0.03 28.50
CA LEU A 1031 25.12 -1.36 28.80
C LEU A 1031 26.59 -1.50 28.42
N VAL A 1032 27.01 -0.94 27.27
CA VAL A 1032 28.42 -0.93 26.86
C VAL A 1032 29.25 -0.15 27.88
N HIS A 1033 28.85 1.08 28.20
CA HIS A 1033 29.49 1.86 29.24
C HIS A 1033 29.57 1.11 30.59
N GLU A 1034 28.45 0.52 31.04
CA GLU A 1034 28.38 -0.24 32.29
C GLU A 1034 29.38 -1.41 32.32
N VAL A 1035 29.39 -2.25 31.28
CA VAL A 1035 30.29 -3.42 31.23
C VAL A 1035 31.76 -3.00 31.23
N PHE A 1036 32.11 -1.94 30.48
CA PHE A 1036 33.47 -1.43 30.48
C PHE A 1036 33.88 -0.88 31.85
N ALA A 1037 33.00 -0.13 32.51
CA ALA A 1037 33.22 0.38 33.85
C ALA A 1037 33.39 -0.75 34.89
N GLU A 1038 32.50 -1.75 34.88
CA GLU A 1038 32.56 -2.91 35.76
C GLU A 1038 33.86 -3.71 35.62
N LYS A 1039 34.39 -3.81 34.39
CA LYS A 1039 35.65 -4.51 34.10
C LYS A 1039 36.89 -3.64 34.22
N GLY A 1040 36.73 -2.34 34.53
CA GLY A 1040 37.85 -1.39 34.60
C GLY A 1040 38.57 -1.21 33.25
N LEU A 1041 37.85 -1.35 32.14
CA LEU A 1041 38.40 -1.25 30.78
C LEU A 1041 38.25 0.18 30.22
N PRO A 1042 39.22 0.67 29.42
CA PRO A 1042 39.10 1.98 28.81
C PRO A 1042 38.13 1.95 27.62
N LEU A 1043 37.03 2.70 27.72
CA LEU A 1043 36.14 3.04 26.60
C LEU A 1043 36.46 4.46 26.12
N LEU A 1044 37.15 4.58 25.00
CA LEU A 1044 37.52 5.88 24.42
C LEU A 1044 36.34 6.54 23.71
N TYR A 1045 35.52 5.77 22.99
CA TYR A 1045 34.36 6.31 22.28
C TYR A 1045 33.26 5.26 22.00
N GLU A 1046 32.05 5.74 21.80
CA GLU A 1046 30.95 5.00 21.16
C GLU A 1046 30.53 5.70 19.86
N ALA A 1047 29.98 4.94 18.91
CA ALA A 1047 29.66 5.45 17.58
C ALA A 1047 28.22 5.23 17.11
N ASP A 1048 27.32 4.73 17.96
CA ASP A 1048 25.90 4.61 17.65
C ASP A 1048 25.18 5.98 17.75
N THR A 1049 25.64 6.93 16.92
CA THR A 1049 25.03 8.23 16.69
C THR A 1049 25.31 8.73 15.28
N TYR A 1050 24.41 9.57 14.77
CA TYR A 1050 24.46 10.16 13.43
C TYR A 1050 24.23 11.68 13.49
N ALA A 1051 24.36 12.27 14.68
CA ALA A 1051 23.78 13.57 15.01
C ALA A 1051 24.71 14.78 14.75
N ASP A 1052 25.94 14.59 14.29
CA ASP A 1052 26.89 15.69 14.04
C ASP A 1052 28.01 15.27 13.07
N ASP A 1053 28.82 16.23 12.61
CA ASP A 1053 30.06 16.03 11.83
C ASP A 1053 31.32 16.12 12.72
N MET A 1054 31.13 15.99 14.04
CA MET A 1054 32.14 16.19 15.08
C MET A 1054 31.94 15.23 16.26
N PRO A 1055 33.02 14.78 16.95
CA PRO A 1055 32.89 14.14 18.25
C PRO A 1055 32.24 15.08 19.27
N TYR A 1056 31.50 14.53 20.22
CA TYR A 1056 30.91 15.29 21.32
C TYR A 1056 30.72 14.43 22.56
N TRP A 1057 30.80 15.06 23.73
CA TRP A 1057 30.53 14.40 25.01
C TRP A 1057 29.05 14.27 25.30
N VAL A 1058 28.66 13.17 25.94
CA VAL A 1058 27.36 13.00 26.58
C VAL A 1058 27.52 12.67 28.05
N ASP A 1059 26.64 13.22 28.87
CA ASP A 1059 26.52 12.81 30.26
C ASP A 1059 25.92 11.40 30.33
N VAL A 1060 26.55 10.53 31.11
CA VAL A 1060 26.05 9.16 31.31
C VAL A 1060 25.04 9.18 32.45
N PRO A 1061 23.77 8.75 32.23
CA PRO A 1061 22.75 8.80 33.27
C PRO A 1061 23.11 8.00 34.53
N ALA A 1062 23.82 6.87 34.38
CA ALA A 1062 24.34 6.06 35.48
C ALA A 1062 25.36 6.81 36.38
N GLU A 1063 26.04 7.83 35.85
CA GLU A 1063 27.04 8.62 36.57
C GLU A 1063 26.47 9.94 37.15
N LYS A 1064 25.15 10.16 37.05
CA LYS A 1064 24.50 11.43 37.41
C LYS A 1064 24.88 11.93 38.80
N ASP A 1065 24.97 11.02 39.77
CA ASP A 1065 25.28 11.28 41.18
C ASP A 1065 26.75 10.97 41.55
N SER A 1066 27.59 10.62 40.56
CA SER A 1066 29.02 10.41 40.78
C SER A 1066 29.71 11.73 41.13
N SER A 1067 30.63 11.70 42.09
CA SER A 1067 31.51 12.83 42.41
C SER A 1067 32.61 13.06 41.37
N ASP A 1068 32.85 12.08 40.50
CA ASP A 1068 33.86 12.11 39.44
C ASP A 1068 33.31 11.42 38.16
N PRO A 1069 32.29 12.02 37.51
CA PRO A 1069 31.71 11.46 36.28
C PRO A 1069 32.73 11.50 35.14
N LYS A 1070 32.77 10.43 34.34
CA LYS A 1070 33.70 10.29 33.21
C LYS A 1070 33.07 10.67 31.88
N GLY A 1071 31.74 10.67 31.82
CA GLY A 1071 30.99 10.92 30.59
C GLY A 1071 31.31 9.88 29.52
N MET A 1072 30.74 10.08 28.35
CA MET A 1072 30.99 9.20 27.21
C MET A 1072 31.17 10.03 25.95
N LEU A 1073 32.27 9.77 25.23
CA LEU A 1073 32.54 10.46 23.99
C LEU A 1073 31.82 9.74 22.85
N MET A 1074 30.95 10.47 22.17
CA MET A 1074 30.29 10.00 20.96
C MET A 1074 31.09 10.46 19.75
N ILE A 1075 31.40 9.54 18.83
CA ILE A 1075 31.92 9.88 17.51
C ILE A 1075 30.87 9.48 16.47
N PRO A 1076 30.32 10.41 15.68
CA PRO A 1076 29.29 10.11 14.70
C PRO A 1076 29.69 9.12 13.61
N TYR A 1077 28.76 8.23 13.26
CA TYR A 1077 28.81 7.33 12.11
C TYR A 1077 27.97 7.87 10.94
N THR A 1078 27.84 7.12 9.84
CA THR A 1078 27.18 7.58 8.62
C THR A 1078 26.35 6.49 7.94
N TYR A 1079 25.18 6.87 7.42
CA TYR A 1079 24.40 6.06 6.46
C TYR A 1079 24.45 6.60 5.04
N ASP A 1080 24.86 7.86 4.87
CA ASP A 1080 24.91 8.56 3.60
C ASP A 1080 26.25 8.39 2.89
N CYS A 1081 27.39 8.55 3.58
CA CYS A 1081 28.73 8.19 3.11
C CYS A 1081 29.03 6.70 3.36
N ASN A 1082 28.07 5.84 3.01
CA ASN A 1082 28.12 4.40 3.30
C ASN A 1082 27.77 3.58 2.06
N ASP A 1083 28.53 2.52 1.81
CA ASP A 1083 28.33 1.64 0.65
C ASP A 1083 27.13 0.69 0.80
N LEU A 1084 26.52 0.57 1.99
CA LEU A 1084 25.28 -0.18 2.21
C LEU A 1084 24.16 0.21 1.23
N LYS A 1085 24.19 1.45 0.74
CA LYS A 1085 23.23 1.96 -0.22
C LYS A 1085 23.30 1.25 -1.57
N PHE A 1086 24.37 0.54 -1.92
CA PHE A 1086 24.33 -0.35 -3.10
C PHE A 1086 23.33 -1.51 -2.95
N CYS A 1087 22.97 -1.86 -1.71
CA CYS A 1087 22.04 -2.94 -1.37
C CYS A 1087 20.71 -2.39 -0.83
N SER A 1088 20.34 -1.14 -1.17
CA SER A 1088 19.07 -0.52 -0.80
C SER A 1088 18.26 -0.16 -2.06
N PRO A 1089 16.92 -0.36 -2.08
CA PRO A 1089 16.08 -0.03 -3.24
C PRO A 1089 16.17 1.43 -3.70
N THR A 1090 16.50 2.35 -2.79
CA THR A 1090 16.63 3.80 -3.05
C THR A 1090 18.08 4.27 -3.14
N GLY A 1091 19.05 3.37 -3.11
CA GLY A 1091 20.46 3.73 -2.97
C GLY A 1091 21.23 3.87 -4.29
N TRP A 1092 22.51 3.53 -4.30
CA TRP A 1092 23.43 3.88 -5.39
C TRP A 1092 23.20 3.02 -6.65
N GLY A 1093 22.65 3.63 -7.70
CA GLY A 1093 22.44 2.96 -8.99
C GLY A 1093 23.69 2.78 -9.86
N SER A 1094 24.81 3.43 -9.51
CA SER A 1094 26.10 3.27 -10.21
C SER A 1094 27.27 3.55 -9.27
N MET A 1095 28.47 3.04 -9.63
CA MET A 1095 29.70 3.35 -8.89
C MET A 1095 30.04 4.85 -8.90
N GLY A 1096 29.75 5.55 -10.00
CA GLY A 1096 30.02 6.98 -10.15
C GLY A 1096 29.22 7.81 -9.16
N ALA A 1097 27.97 7.43 -8.88
CA ALA A 1097 27.13 8.13 -7.91
C ALA A 1097 27.73 8.10 -6.49
N PHE A 1098 28.27 6.95 -6.06
CA PHE A 1098 28.91 6.86 -4.74
C PHE A 1098 30.21 7.66 -4.70
N GLU A 1099 31.06 7.56 -5.72
CA GLU A 1099 32.31 8.32 -5.81
C GLU A 1099 32.07 9.83 -5.79
N GLU A 1100 31.14 10.31 -6.61
CA GLU A 1100 30.75 11.72 -6.68
C GLU A 1100 30.19 12.23 -5.36
N TYR A 1101 29.40 11.41 -4.66
CA TYR A 1101 28.87 11.74 -3.34
C TYR A 1101 29.99 11.89 -2.31
N LEU A 1102 30.91 10.93 -2.23
CA LEU A 1102 32.07 11.01 -1.31
C LEU A 1102 32.91 12.26 -1.59
N LYS A 1103 33.22 12.54 -2.86
CA LYS A 1103 33.94 13.77 -3.26
C LYS A 1103 33.19 15.03 -2.87
N SER A 1104 31.86 15.03 -3.01
CA SER A 1104 31.03 16.20 -2.69
C SER A 1104 30.98 16.46 -1.18
N ALA A 1105 30.71 15.44 -0.38
CA ALA A 1105 30.74 15.51 1.08
C ALA A 1105 32.12 15.98 1.59
N PHE A 1106 33.20 15.38 1.08
CA PHE A 1106 34.56 15.81 1.40
C PHE A 1106 34.80 17.28 1.05
N ASN A 1107 34.41 17.72 -0.16
CA ASN A 1107 34.66 19.08 -0.60
C ASN A 1107 33.94 20.12 0.26
N VAL A 1108 32.73 19.82 0.72
CA VAL A 1108 31.96 20.69 1.63
C VAL A 1108 32.69 20.81 2.97
N LEU A 1109 32.99 19.68 3.62
CA LEU A 1109 33.64 19.66 4.94
C LEU A 1109 35.07 20.25 4.87
N TYR A 1110 35.79 20.00 3.79
CA TYR A 1110 37.11 20.58 3.56
C TYR A 1110 37.05 22.11 3.35
N ALA A 1111 36.05 22.61 2.63
CA ALA A 1111 35.82 24.05 2.47
C ALA A 1111 35.42 24.73 3.78
N GLU A 1112 34.70 24.04 4.67
CA GLU A 1112 34.45 24.50 6.04
C GLU A 1112 35.72 24.57 6.87
N GLY A 1113 36.58 23.55 6.77
CA GLY A 1113 37.93 23.55 7.33
C GLY A 1113 38.77 24.73 6.89
N LEU A 1114 38.78 25.04 5.59
CA LEU A 1114 39.47 26.21 5.06
C LEU A 1114 38.94 27.55 5.60
N ARG A 1115 37.67 27.60 6.02
CA ARG A 1115 37.05 28.76 6.69
C ARG A 1115 37.26 28.76 8.21
N GLY A 1116 38.13 27.90 8.73
CA GLY A 1116 38.47 27.80 10.15
C GLY A 1116 37.48 26.98 10.99
N LYS A 1117 36.63 26.16 10.34
CA LYS A 1117 35.66 25.27 11.01
C LYS A 1117 35.89 23.81 10.57
N PRO A 1118 37.04 23.21 10.89
CA PRO A 1118 37.33 21.86 10.43
C PRO A 1118 36.41 20.83 11.10
N LYS A 1119 36.06 19.80 10.32
CA LYS A 1119 35.11 18.74 10.68
C LYS A 1119 35.74 17.35 10.53
N MET A 1120 34.99 16.30 10.87
CA MET A 1120 35.35 14.94 10.51
C MET A 1120 34.39 14.36 9.46
N MET A 1121 34.90 13.43 8.65
CA MET A 1121 34.12 12.64 7.69
C MET A 1121 34.31 11.16 8.00
N THR A 1122 33.20 10.44 8.21
CA THR A 1122 33.20 8.98 8.33
C THR A 1122 32.81 8.37 7.00
N ILE A 1123 33.44 7.25 6.61
CA ILE A 1123 33.10 6.50 5.40
C ILE A 1123 32.94 5.02 5.77
N GLY A 1124 31.71 4.50 5.66
CA GLY A 1124 31.39 3.12 5.99
C GLY A 1124 31.51 2.20 4.77
N LEU A 1125 32.33 1.16 4.88
CA LEU A 1125 32.59 0.18 3.83
C LEU A 1125 32.30 -1.24 4.33
N HIS A 1126 31.78 -2.10 3.47
CA HIS A 1126 31.59 -3.52 3.74
C HIS A 1126 32.42 -4.37 2.78
N CYS A 1127 33.10 -5.39 3.28
CA CYS A 1127 34.04 -6.20 2.50
C CYS A 1127 33.36 -6.86 1.29
N ARG A 1128 32.14 -7.37 1.47
CA ARG A 1128 31.34 -7.98 0.39
C ARG A 1128 30.73 -6.98 -0.60
N ILE A 1129 30.71 -5.68 -0.31
CA ILE A 1129 30.12 -4.65 -1.17
C ILE A 1129 31.22 -3.89 -1.91
N SER A 1130 31.95 -3.01 -1.23
CA SER A 1130 33.03 -2.22 -1.85
C SER A 1130 34.26 -3.05 -2.18
N GLY A 1131 34.43 -4.21 -1.57
CA GLY A 1131 35.48 -5.15 -1.97
C GLY A 1131 35.22 -5.81 -3.33
N LYS A 1132 34.04 -5.66 -3.97
CA LYS A 1132 33.81 -6.18 -5.32
C LYS A 1132 34.48 -5.30 -6.39
N PRO A 1133 35.15 -5.85 -7.43
CA PRO A 1133 35.96 -5.07 -8.36
C PRO A 1133 35.21 -3.91 -9.02
N GLY A 1134 33.93 -4.09 -9.38
CA GLY A 1134 33.13 -3.04 -10.02
C GLY A 1134 32.75 -1.88 -9.10
N ARG A 1135 32.78 -2.05 -7.78
CA ARG A 1135 32.48 -1.00 -6.79
C ARG A 1135 33.75 -0.46 -6.13
N PHE A 1136 34.78 -1.29 -6.01
CA PHE A 1136 36.08 -0.95 -5.44
C PHE A 1136 36.71 0.31 -6.04
N THR A 1137 36.59 0.48 -7.36
CA THR A 1137 37.15 1.65 -8.06
C THR A 1137 36.64 2.98 -7.51
N ALA A 1138 35.41 3.05 -7.01
CA ALA A 1138 34.88 4.28 -6.40
C ALA A 1138 35.66 4.65 -5.12
N VAL A 1139 35.99 3.66 -4.29
CA VAL A 1139 36.79 3.84 -3.07
C VAL A 1139 38.22 4.21 -3.44
N GLN A 1140 38.82 3.50 -4.39
CA GLN A 1140 40.17 3.78 -4.88
C GLN A 1140 40.29 5.21 -5.41
N ASN A 1141 39.39 5.63 -6.30
CA ASN A 1141 39.39 6.96 -6.88
C ASN A 1141 39.21 8.06 -5.82
N PHE A 1142 38.41 7.80 -4.78
CA PHE A 1142 38.24 8.73 -3.68
C PHE A 1142 39.49 8.82 -2.79
N VAL A 1143 40.12 7.70 -2.45
CA VAL A 1143 41.41 7.65 -1.72
C VAL A 1143 42.48 8.43 -2.47
N GLU A 1144 42.64 8.19 -3.78
CA GLU A 1144 43.58 8.93 -4.63
C GLU A 1144 43.25 10.42 -4.74
N TYR A 1145 41.97 10.77 -4.68
CA TYR A 1145 41.50 12.14 -4.73
C TYR A 1145 41.90 12.91 -3.46
N ILE A 1146 41.66 12.35 -2.28
CA ILE A 1146 41.98 13.03 -1.00
C ILE A 1146 43.49 13.00 -0.70
N ALA A 1147 44.23 11.98 -1.15
CA ALA A 1147 45.68 11.91 -1.01
C ALA A 1147 46.40 13.08 -1.70
N LYS A 1148 45.79 13.69 -2.73
CA LYS A 1148 46.31 14.86 -3.45
C LYS A 1148 45.95 16.20 -2.77
N LYS A 1149 45.17 16.18 -1.68
CA LYS A 1149 44.73 17.39 -0.97
C LYS A 1149 45.62 17.64 0.26
N GLY A 1150 46.11 18.87 0.40
CA GLY A 1150 46.89 19.26 1.58
C GLY A 1150 46.01 19.36 2.83
N GLY A 1151 46.58 19.15 4.01
CA GLY A 1151 45.86 19.37 5.28
C GLY A 1151 44.70 18.41 5.54
N VAL A 1152 44.75 17.18 5.01
CA VAL A 1152 43.80 16.10 5.34
C VAL A 1152 44.44 15.17 6.36
N TRP A 1153 43.77 14.95 7.49
CA TRP A 1153 44.21 13.98 8.49
C TRP A 1153 43.40 12.69 8.35
N VAL A 1154 43.91 11.73 7.58
CA VAL A 1154 43.32 10.38 7.50
C VAL A 1154 43.79 9.59 8.72
N THR A 1155 42.84 9.08 9.52
CA THR A 1155 43.18 8.53 10.84
C THR A 1155 42.14 7.53 11.35
N THR A 1156 42.49 6.79 12.40
CA THR A 1156 41.56 5.90 13.12
C THR A 1156 40.64 6.69 14.04
N ARG A 1157 39.51 6.08 14.39
CA ARG A 1157 38.56 6.66 15.35
C ARG A 1157 39.14 6.72 16.77
N ALA A 1158 39.97 5.76 17.18
CA ALA A 1158 40.74 5.85 18.43
C ALA A 1158 41.63 7.10 18.49
N ASN A 1159 42.27 7.48 17.37
CA ASN A 1159 43.09 8.68 17.31
C ASN A 1159 42.24 9.96 17.37
N ILE A 1160 41.09 9.98 16.67
CA ILE A 1160 40.11 11.08 16.77
C ILE A 1160 39.64 11.23 18.22
N ALA A 1161 39.26 10.11 18.85
CA ALA A 1161 38.83 10.09 20.25
C ALA A 1161 39.92 10.62 21.18
N SER A 1162 41.15 10.09 21.07
CA SER A 1162 42.26 10.47 21.94
C SER A 1162 42.61 11.95 21.80
N HIS A 1163 42.69 12.45 20.57
CA HIS A 1163 42.93 13.88 20.30
C HIS A 1163 41.82 14.75 20.90
N PHE A 1164 40.56 14.37 20.68
CA PHE A 1164 39.43 15.13 21.18
C PHE A 1164 39.42 15.15 22.71
N ARG A 1165 39.64 14.01 23.38
CA ARG A 1165 39.70 13.92 24.85
C ARG A 1165 40.83 14.75 25.44
N GLU A 1166 41.96 14.88 24.74
CA GLU A 1166 43.09 15.72 25.17
C GLU A 1166 42.76 17.22 25.07
N LYS A 1167 42.21 17.67 23.94
CA LYS A 1167 41.91 19.09 23.71
C LYS A 1167 40.64 19.56 24.41
N PHE A 1168 39.68 18.66 24.55
CA PHE A 1168 38.33 18.88 25.04
C PHE A 1168 38.02 17.81 26.11
N PRO A 1169 38.65 17.88 27.30
CA PRO A 1169 38.39 16.92 28.36
C PRO A 1169 36.93 17.06 28.84
N TYR A 1170 36.34 15.92 29.21
CA TYR A 1170 34.94 15.88 29.63
C TYR A 1170 34.64 16.89 30.74
N LYS A 1171 33.56 17.64 30.55
CA LYS A 1171 32.94 18.52 31.54
C LYS A 1171 31.44 18.28 31.49
N LYS A 1172 30.84 18.00 32.64
CA LYS A 1172 29.41 17.73 32.76
C LYS A 1172 28.57 18.81 32.08
N GLY A 1173 27.63 18.39 31.24
CA GLY A 1173 26.76 19.27 30.45
C GLY A 1173 27.42 20.04 29.30
N CYS A 1174 28.69 19.76 28.97
CA CYS A 1174 29.40 20.40 27.85
C CYS A 1174 29.70 19.38 26.76
N LEU A 1175 29.55 19.78 25.48
CA LEU A 1175 29.84 18.91 24.33
C LEU A 1175 31.34 18.86 23.96
N ALA A 1176 32.14 19.85 24.38
CA ALA A 1176 33.58 19.99 24.12
C ALA A 1176 34.25 20.86 25.20
#